data_AF-A0A848SX52-F1
#
_entry.id   AF-A0A848SX52-F1
#
_cell.length_a   1.000
_cell.length_b   1.000
_cell.length_c   1.000
_cell.angle_alpha   90.00
_cell.angle_beta   90.00
_cell.angle_gamma   90.00
#
_symmetry.space_group_name_H-M   'P 1'
#
loop_
_entity.id
_entity.type
_entity.pdbx_description
1 polymer ?
#
loop_
_entity_poly.entity_id
_entity_poly.type
_entity_poly.pdbx_seq_one_letter_code
_entity_poly.pdbx_strand_id
1 'polypeptide(L)'
;MLCGLSTIVTAQTSWIGSTNNKWKTSSNWTAGVPDASTDAIIGDANFAGPHHPDLSNNGQCNNLTIGNGVDSLTLTISKNLTVNGSILIGPEGVVNASKKNRTITVVGNWTNNGAYNATTSDAIVSFSGNNQSITGETTFEKIRINSSSTLTLNSNITVNNIMDVYGTFIPTYNYQVGGIGDLIVLPSGELKVYTANFTDNYPISGSVDLDYNSIVNYASDSITQYISSALTYGWLRISGGSTKELTANLPNLQSTTTNAGRIYVDAGTFDLKTFTADRAAGAGGSFILGAATTLRIGGTNGFPSNYNSKSISTTSTVEYYGNNQTVDLINYGNLTLSGTSGSVVKTMPITAFIVYGFFTAQQGSADSVSISLGNSIDVRKDVTLGSNVTFSGGSYSHIFWSDWINTGRFKGETSTCIFRGVGSNLSGNGFHNFNELHFISGEITADSAALIKVKGDLKTYSGGAYTHSNGGTLMMTGSSKQISGSGFSFYHLDISGTITTSNSLNVRANFNSTGSFSANSGAVNMLGNNKLIQGSGTISFSGLNIFRNIDAQNDFSITSNWFISSDGSFQMPSGNITFDGSTTLSGIADIDSLTINATKTLIMGSSSRLGVAGSFISNGTFDVATFPPNTIEYNASGNQTINATAYHHLTLSTGGTKTMEGNVTVRGNIKINSGASVDGATYTTVVYKDWINEGTFIPSTSNVSFESNNISNVTGATTFYDFTINKSTSEGYAYLQSDVTTSHINMTLGVLDTDTNSITTTIDRTGGGYIYGTVTHSHSFSDATAYYFESPYTSVTFNTPSGITSVSIKCTIGEVSDFDPNIESVDRQYEISVNSGTYTDADVQFHYLDAELNAFEEPFLAFYKFNTGTTWDSLGFTSRNLAQDWVQYDNMTGIPGRYSLSGIRRVLQWNGSVNTAWENASNWTTLSGSDMSNRVPNPDDAVKIGTVTFTNQPTVNQPQVIAALKFGSDKGVDLTLLDSLTINGSFKPSWDTTRTHNIDISSAFLHIVRTCRLSDGVSGNNIELDITTGHLIVGGTLTQSAESEINLTSGGKISLAGDYNYTEGVFNAVSGTFEYNGDKLQYTASVPYDNLSFAKVNGIAVINAATTVSGNLNTSVGGLLRIIDTLDIGGSVTFGSST
;
A
#
# COMPACT_ATOMS: atom_id res chain seq x y z
N MET A 1 -63.38 47.81 -5.54
CA MET A 1 -62.65 48.36 -4.37
C MET A 1 -61.86 49.56 -4.90
N LEU A 2 -62.51 50.67 -5.27
CA LEU A 2 -63.01 51.74 -4.39
C LEU A 2 -62.09 51.97 -3.19
N CYS A 3 -61.31 53.06 -3.20
CA CYS A 3 -61.49 54.16 -2.25
C CYS A 3 -60.57 55.35 -2.61
N GLY A 4 -61.18 56.50 -2.88
CA GLY A 4 -60.64 57.87 -2.78
C GLY A 4 -59.16 58.12 -3.09
N LEU A 5 -58.83 58.34 -4.37
CA LEU A 5 -57.85 59.39 -4.68
C LEU A 5 -58.66 60.69 -4.84
N SER A 6 -58.53 61.57 -3.85
CA SER A 6 -58.76 62.99 -4.06
C SER A 6 -57.96 63.40 -5.30
N THR A 7 -58.64 63.61 -6.42
CA THR A 7 -58.08 64.37 -7.52
C THR A 7 -57.80 65.75 -6.94
N ILE A 8 -56.56 66.02 -6.59
CA ILE A 8 -56.07 67.37 -6.39
C ILE A 8 -56.26 68.03 -7.75
N VAL A 9 -57.41 68.66 -7.96
CA VAL A 9 -57.62 69.56 -9.09
C VAL A 9 -56.66 70.70 -8.81
N THR A 10 -55.52 70.69 -9.50
CA THR A 10 -54.64 71.85 -9.54
C THR A 10 -55.50 73.02 -10.00
N ALA A 11 -55.43 74.15 -9.28
CA ALA A 11 -56.15 75.34 -9.72
C ALA A 11 -55.72 75.62 -11.16
N GLN A 12 -56.66 75.86 -12.08
CA GLN A 12 -56.34 76.16 -13.47
C GLN A 12 -56.98 77.48 -13.87
N THR A 13 -56.32 78.20 -14.76
CA THR A 13 -56.82 79.47 -15.29
C THR A 13 -56.45 79.61 -16.77
N SER A 14 -57.40 80.07 -17.59
CA SER A 14 -57.25 80.19 -19.04
C SER A 14 -57.11 81.65 -19.45
N TRP A 15 -56.27 81.92 -20.44
CA TRP A 15 -56.10 83.26 -21.01
C TRP A 15 -57.25 83.63 -21.95
N ILE A 16 -57.99 84.69 -21.61
CA ILE A 16 -59.13 85.17 -22.42
C ILE A 16 -58.79 86.36 -23.35
N GLY A 17 -57.74 87.14 -23.03
CA GLY A 17 -57.25 88.24 -23.87
C GLY A 17 -58.18 89.43 -24.06
N SER A 18 -59.16 89.65 -23.17
CA SER A 18 -60.25 90.62 -23.34
C SER A 18 -59.85 92.08 -23.08
N THR A 19 -58.91 92.36 -22.17
CA THR A 19 -58.62 93.73 -21.69
C THR A 19 -57.39 94.34 -22.33
N ASN A 20 -56.26 93.62 -22.32
CA ASN A 20 -54.98 94.03 -22.91
C ASN A 20 -54.06 92.80 -23.01
N ASN A 21 -52.81 92.96 -23.44
CA ASN A 21 -51.84 91.87 -23.56
C ASN A 21 -51.05 91.51 -22.28
N LYS A 22 -51.20 92.24 -21.16
CA LYS A 22 -50.33 92.09 -19.99
C LYS A 22 -50.68 90.86 -19.15
N TRP A 23 -49.72 89.95 -18.95
CA TRP A 23 -49.87 88.71 -18.15
C TRP A 23 -50.46 88.93 -16.75
N LYS A 24 -50.10 90.03 -16.07
CA LYS A 24 -50.52 90.32 -14.68
C LYS A 24 -51.91 90.96 -14.55
N THR A 25 -52.59 91.27 -15.65
CA THR A 25 -53.96 91.80 -15.59
C THR A 25 -54.93 90.67 -15.30
N SER A 26 -55.52 90.65 -14.10
CA SER A 26 -56.41 89.58 -13.63
C SER A 26 -57.64 89.37 -14.51
N SER A 27 -58.17 90.43 -15.13
CA SER A 27 -59.31 90.36 -16.05
C SER A 27 -58.99 89.70 -17.40
N ASN A 28 -57.73 89.38 -17.70
CA ASN A 28 -57.34 88.59 -18.86
C ASN A 28 -57.33 87.07 -18.58
N TRP A 29 -57.70 86.65 -17.37
CA TRP A 29 -57.69 85.25 -16.94
C TRP A 29 -59.06 84.82 -16.39
N THR A 30 -59.48 83.59 -16.67
CA THR A 30 -60.78 83.06 -16.19
C THR A 30 -60.85 82.91 -14.67
N ALA A 31 -59.73 82.60 -14.01
CA ALA A 31 -59.65 82.35 -12.58
C ALA A 31 -58.46 83.05 -11.91
N GLY A 32 -58.22 84.32 -12.28
CA GLY A 32 -57.11 85.12 -11.75
C GLY A 32 -55.76 84.79 -12.40
N VAL A 33 -54.74 85.59 -12.08
CA VAL A 33 -53.41 85.43 -12.67
C VAL A 33 -52.75 84.15 -12.14
N PRO A 34 -52.18 83.28 -13.00
CA PRO A 34 -51.49 82.07 -12.55
C PRO A 34 -50.36 82.35 -11.56
N ASP A 35 -50.12 81.38 -10.68
CA ASP A 35 -49.05 81.35 -9.68
C ASP A 35 -48.41 79.95 -9.59
N ALA A 36 -47.48 79.78 -8.64
CA ALA A 36 -46.75 78.54 -8.39
C ALA A 36 -47.58 77.24 -8.34
N SER A 37 -48.86 77.34 -7.97
CA SER A 37 -49.79 76.23 -7.76
C SER A 37 -50.90 76.14 -8.81
N THR A 38 -50.93 77.11 -9.74
CA THR A 38 -52.03 77.25 -10.71
C THR A 38 -51.55 76.98 -12.14
N ASP A 39 -52.21 76.08 -12.85
CA ASP A 39 -51.95 75.76 -14.25
C ASP A 39 -52.43 76.90 -15.17
N ALA A 40 -51.57 77.33 -16.08
CA ALA A 40 -51.87 78.34 -17.09
C ALA A 40 -52.19 77.68 -18.43
N ILE A 41 -53.41 77.87 -18.92
CA ILE A 41 -53.85 77.37 -20.23
C ILE A 41 -54.03 78.56 -21.18
N ILE A 42 -53.47 78.48 -22.38
CA ILE A 42 -53.46 79.57 -23.35
C ILE A 42 -53.88 79.02 -24.71
N GLY A 43 -54.89 79.64 -25.33
CA GLY A 43 -55.40 79.18 -26.64
C GLY A 43 -56.32 77.96 -26.57
N ASP A 44 -56.99 77.77 -25.43
CA ASP A 44 -58.18 76.91 -25.34
C ASP A 44 -59.43 77.68 -25.80
N ALA A 45 -60.60 77.03 -25.78
CA ALA A 45 -61.87 77.65 -26.22
C ALA A 45 -62.30 78.91 -25.43
N ASN A 46 -61.60 79.26 -24.34
CA ASN A 46 -61.87 80.47 -23.57
C ASN A 46 -61.21 81.73 -24.16
N PHE A 47 -60.32 81.58 -25.14
CA PHE A 47 -59.68 82.70 -25.81
C PHE A 47 -60.67 83.38 -26.79
N ALA A 48 -61.16 84.57 -26.43
CA ALA A 48 -62.17 85.29 -27.23
C ALA A 48 -61.79 86.75 -27.57
N GLY A 49 -60.73 87.28 -26.96
CA GLY A 49 -60.27 88.66 -27.17
C GLY A 49 -59.09 88.78 -28.16
N PRO A 50 -58.82 89.98 -28.71
CA PRO A 50 -57.79 90.16 -29.72
C PRO A 50 -56.36 90.18 -29.16
N HIS A 51 -56.17 90.12 -27.84
CA HIS A 51 -54.87 90.35 -27.20
C HIS A 51 -54.16 89.05 -26.85
N HIS A 52 -53.03 88.82 -27.52
CA HIS A 52 -52.09 87.75 -27.21
C HIS A 52 -51.32 88.07 -25.91
N PRO A 53 -51.03 87.09 -25.04
CA PRO A 53 -50.34 87.33 -23.78
C PRO A 53 -48.88 87.75 -23.97
N ASP A 54 -48.48 88.77 -23.22
CA ASP A 54 -47.13 89.28 -23.07
C ASP A 54 -46.76 89.31 -21.59
N LEU A 55 -45.66 88.65 -21.24
CA LEU A 55 -45.09 88.56 -19.89
C LEU A 55 -44.40 89.88 -19.52
N SER A 56 -45.19 90.94 -19.31
CA SER A 56 -44.70 92.31 -19.02
C SER A 56 -43.97 92.44 -17.67
N ASN A 57 -44.14 91.47 -16.78
CA ASN A 57 -43.53 91.31 -15.46
C ASN A 57 -43.17 89.83 -15.26
N ASN A 58 -42.36 89.50 -14.25
CA ASN A 58 -42.06 88.10 -13.95
C ASN A 58 -43.35 87.28 -13.75
N GLY A 59 -43.46 86.20 -14.50
CA GLY A 59 -44.59 85.28 -14.51
C GLY A 59 -44.24 83.99 -13.79
N GLN A 60 -45.24 83.37 -13.19
CA GLN A 60 -45.09 82.08 -12.54
C GLN A 60 -46.37 81.26 -12.75
N CYS A 61 -46.25 79.96 -12.98
CA CYS A 61 -47.37 79.02 -13.06
C CYS A 61 -46.95 77.63 -12.55
N ASN A 62 -47.92 76.75 -12.29
CA ASN A 62 -47.67 75.33 -12.05
C ASN A 62 -47.31 74.64 -13.38
N ASN A 63 -48.27 74.27 -14.23
CA ASN A 63 -48.00 73.88 -15.62
C ASN A 63 -48.33 75.02 -16.60
N LEU A 64 -47.70 75.01 -17.78
CA LEU A 64 -48.04 75.90 -18.89
C LEU A 64 -48.44 75.08 -20.11
N THR A 65 -49.68 75.23 -20.57
CA THR A 65 -50.16 74.68 -21.84
C THR A 65 -50.52 75.82 -22.78
N ILE A 66 -49.97 75.83 -23.99
CA ILE A 66 -50.27 76.84 -25.02
C ILE A 66 -50.59 76.18 -26.35
N GLY A 67 -51.69 76.59 -27.00
CA GLY A 67 -52.05 76.18 -28.36
C GLY A 67 -52.36 74.69 -28.51
N ASN A 68 -52.93 74.09 -27.47
CA ASN A 68 -53.46 72.71 -27.47
C ASN A 68 -54.99 72.67 -27.70
N GLY A 69 -55.57 73.79 -28.14
CA GLY A 69 -56.99 73.98 -28.41
C GLY A 69 -57.25 74.33 -29.88
N VAL A 70 -58.27 75.14 -30.17
CA VAL A 70 -58.74 75.43 -31.54
C VAL A 70 -58.09 76.67 -32.19
N ASP A 71 -57.41 77.51 -31.42
CA ASP A 71 -56.92 78.81 -31.90
C ASP A 71 -55.39 78.93 -31.85
N SER A 72 -54.81 79.47 -32.93
CA SER A 72 -53.39 79.82 -33.01
C SER A 72 -53.07 81.03 -32.13
N LEU A 73 -52.15 80.87 -31.17
CA LEU A 73 -51.86 81.90 -30.17
C LEU A 73 -50.36 82.03 -29.85
N THR A 74 -49.90 83.27 -29.70
CA THR A 74 -48.51 83.60 -29.35
C THR A 74 -48.36 84.12 -27.92
N LEU A 75 -47.60 83.44 -27.06
CA LEU A 75 -47.12 83.98 -25.79
C LEU A 75 -45.78 84.68 -25.99
N THR A 76 -45.75 85.99 -25.75
CA THR A 76 -44.51 86.78 -25.75
C THR A 76 -43.90 86.79 -24.36
N ILE A 77 -42.62 86.42 -24.24
CA ILE A 77 -41.88 86.40 -22.97
C ILE A 77 -40.99 87.65 -22.88
N SER A 78 -41.53 88.75 -22.34
CA SER A 78 -40.78 90.00 -22.14
C SER A 78 -40.03 90.07 -20.80
N LYS A 79 -40.32 89.19 -19.84
CA LYS A 79 -39.70 89.05 -18.52
C LYS A 79 -39.57 87.57 -18.13
N ASN A 80 -38.98 87.27 -16.97
CA ASN A 80 -38.71 85.89 -16.56
C ASN A 80 -40.00 85.11 -16.30
N LEU A 81 -40.04 83.85 -16.72
CA LEU A 81 -41.14 82.93 -16.47
C LEU A 81 -40.64 81.73 -15.67
N THR A 82 -41.30 81.38 -14.58
CA THR A 82 -41.05 80.14 -13.83
C THR A 82 -42.25 79.19 -13.95
N VAL A 83 -42.01 77.97 -14.39
CA VAL A 83 -43.01 76.88 -14.50
C VAL A 83 -42.59 75.76 -13.57
N ASN A 84 -43.35 75.53 -12.50
CA ASN A 84 -43.05 74.52 -11.48
C ASN A 84 -43.34 73.08 -11.93
N GLY A 85 -44.12 72.93 -12.99
CA GLY A 85 -44.46 71.70 -13.68
C GLY A 85 -43.99 71.76 -15.13
N SER A 86 -44.75 71.15 -16.04
CA SER A 86 -44.36 70.98 -17.44
C SER A 86 -44.81 72.14 -18.34
N ILE A 87 -44.07 72.35 -19.42
CA ILE A 87 -44.45 73.22 -20.53
C ILE A 87 -44.88 72.34 -21.71
N LEU A 88 -46.09 72.55 -22.21
CA LEU A 88 -46.62 71.98 -23.44
C LEU A 88 -46.93 73.09 -24.44
N ILE A 89 -46.15 73.17 -25.51
CA ILE A 89 -46.46 73.97 -26.69
C ILE A 89 -47.16 73.03 -27.67
N GLY A 90 -48.48 73.16 -27.80
CA GLY A 90 -49.30 72.40 -28.75
C GLY A 90 -49.09 72.86 -30.20
N PRO A 91 -49.67 72.16 -31.19
CA PRO A 91 -49.47 72.43 -32.62
C PRO A 91 -49.77 73.88 -33.04
N GLU A 92 -50.74 74.52 -32.39
CA GLU A 92 -51.18 75.89 -32.67
C GLU A 92 -50.49 76.92 -31.74
N GLY A 93 -49.55 76.48 -30.90
CA GLY A 93 -48.90 77.31 -29.89
C GLY A 93 -47.60 77.93 -30.39
N VAL A 94 -47.43 79.24 -30.16
CA VAL A 94 -46.17 79.94 -30.39
C VAL A 94 -45.66 80.55 -29.08
N VAL A 95 -44.48 80.17 -28.62
CA VAL A 95 -43.79 80.86 -27.51
C VAL A 95 -42.66 81.70 -28.07
N ASN A 96 -42.76 83.03 -27.95
CA ASN A 96 -41.77 83.98 -28.45
C ASN A 96 -40.94 84.59 -27.30
N ALA A 97 -39.71 84.11 -27.14
CA ALA A 97 -38.73 84.58 -26.16
C ALA A 97 -37.66 85.52 -26.77
N SER A 98 -38.00 86.28 -27.81
CA SER A 98 -37.04 87.11 -28.57
C SER A 98 -36.69 88.49 -27.97
N LYS A 99 -37.21 88.88 -26.80
CA LYS A 99 -36.89 90.17 -26.13
C LYS A 99 -35.63 90.04 -25.28
N LYS A 100 -34.71 91.01 -25.12
CA LYS A 100 -33.46 90.85 -24.31
C LYS A 100 -33.70 90.52 -22.81
N ASN A 101 -32.72 89.88 -22.17
CA ASN A 101 -32.60 89.52 -20.73
C ASN A 101 -33.81 88.85 -20.05
N ARG A 102 -34.22 87.67 -20.54
CA ARG A 102 -35.23 86.77 -19.96
C ARG A 102 -34.75 85.34 -19.81
N THR A 103 -35.29 84.68 -18.80
CA THR A 103 -35.13 83.25 -18.53
C THR A 103 -36.50 82.58 -18.40
N ILE A 104 -36.68 81.44 -19.07
CA ILE A 104 -37.78 80.50 -18.80
C ILE A 104 -37.21 79.39 -17.92
N THR A 105 -37.64 79.32 -16.67
CA THR A 105 -37.30 78.23 -15.76
C THR A 105 -38.39 77.17 -15.80
N VAL A 106 -38.03 75.92 -16.06
CA VAL A 106 -38.95 74.79 -16.08
C VAL A 106 -38.48 73.71 -15.11
N VAL A 107 -39.39 73.20 -14.27
CA VAL A 107 -39.12 72.13 -13.31
C VAL A 107 -39.68 70.78 -13.80
N GLY A 108 -40.73 70.77 -14.64
CA GLY A 108 -41.27 69.57 -15.29
C GLY A 108 -40.69 69.32 -16.69
N ASN A 109 -41.45 68.64 -17.55
CA ASN A 109 -41.02 68.32 -18.91
C ASN A 109 -41.21 69.50 -19.86
N TRP A 110 -40.43 69.52 -20.94
CA TRP A 110 -40.63 70.41 -22.08
C TRP A 110 -41.17 69.60 -23.25
N THR A 111 -42.34 69.97 -23.77
CA THR A 111 -42.91 69.37 -24.97
C THR A 111 -43.18 70.47 -25.99
N ASN A 112 -42.56 70.40 -27.16
CA ASN A 112 -42.75 71.35 -28.25
C ASN A 112 -43.31 70.68 -29.51
N ASN A 113 -44.63 70.76 -29.67
CA ASN A 113 -45.34 70.34 -30.88
C ASN A 113 -45.69 71.53 -31.80
N GLY A 114 -45.44 72.76 -31.36
CA GLY A 114 -45.69 74.01 -32.11
C GLY A 114 -44.39 74.76 -32.40
N ALA A 115 -44.36 76.07 -32.15
CA ALA A 115 -43.19 76.91 -32.41
C ALA A 115 -42.62 77.56 -31.13
N TYR A 116 -41.33 77.38 -30.89
CA TYR A 116 -40.55 78.16 -29.92
C TYR A 116 -39.57 79.07 -30.66
N ASN A 117 -39.74 80.37 -30.51
CA ASN A 117 -38.94 81.40 -31.17
C ASN A 117 -38.06 82.14 -30.17
N ALA A 118 -36.75 82.00 -30.28
CA ALA A 118 -35.77 82.78 -29.55
C ALA A 118 -34.71 83.28 -30.54
N THR A 119 -34.64 84.60 -30.75
CA THR A 119 -33.72 85.22 -31.75
C THR A 119 -32.65 86.11 -31.13
N THR A 120 -32.58 86.16 -29.80
CA THR A 120 -31.63 87.01 -29.09
C THR A 120 -30.69 86.14 -28.27
N SER A 121 -29.40 86.45 -28.39
CA SER A 121 -28.29 85.69 -27.79
C SER A 121 -28.46 85.41 -26.29
N ASP A 122 -29.22 86.22 -25.56
CA ASP A 122 -29.34 86.06 -24.10
C ASP A 122 -30.54 85.19 -23.66
N ALA A 123 -31.33 84.64 -24.59
CA ALA A 123 -32.58 83.93 -24.25
C ALA A 123 -32.29 82.55 -23.66
N ILE A 124 -32.60 82.37 -22.37
CA ILE A 124 -32.24 81.17 -21.61
C ILE A 124 -33.49 80.33 -21.30
N VAL A 125 -33.43 79.04 -21.57
CA VAL A 125 -34.31 78.02 -20.97
C VAL A 125 -33.53 77.25 -19.93
N SER A 126 -33.94 77.34 -18.67
CA SER A 126 -33.29 76.73 -17.52
C SER A 126 -34.13 75.57 -16.98
N PHE A 127 -33.59 74.37 -17.03
CA PHE A 127 -34.14 73.14 -16.46
C PHE A 127 -33.68 73.01 -15.01
N SER A 128 -34.63 72.91 -14.07
CA SER A 128 -34.39 72.96 -12.62
C SER A 128 -35.06 71.85 -11.80
N GLY A 129 -35.74 70.89 -12.44
CA GLY A 129 -36.37 69.75 -11.77
C GLY A 129 -35.47 68.54 -11.69
N ASN A 130 -35.88 67.50 -10.96
CA ASN A 130 -35.04 66.33 -10.70
C ASN A 130 -34.88 65.43 -11.95
N ASN A 131 -36.00 64.98 -12.53
CA ASN A 131 -36.02 64.21 -13.78
C ASN A 131 -36.89 64.94 -14.79
N GLN A 132 -36.29 65.35 -15.90
CA GLN A 132 -36.95 66.14 -16.93
C GLN A 132 -36.67 65.53 -18.31
N SER A 133 -37.58 65.78 -19.24
CA SER A 133 -37.40 65.39 -20.64
C SER A 133 -37.75 66.51 -21.60
N ILE A 134 -37.10 66.50 -22.76
CA ILE A 134 -37.45 67.34 -23.92
C ILE A 134 -38.04 66.43 -24.99
N THR A 135 -39.27 66.72 -25.39
CA THR A 135 -39.97 66.07 -26.51
C THR A 135 -40.33 67.12 -27.55
N GLY A 136 -40.18 66.79 -28.83
CA GLY A 136 -40.36 67.72 -29.94
C GLY A 136 -39.11 68.55 -30.22
N GLU A 137 -38.77 68.66 -31.51
CA GLU A 137 -37.58 69.41 -31.93
C GLU A 137 -37.67 70.87 -31.47
N THR A 138 -36.62 71.36 -30.84
CA THR A 138 -36.58 72.73 -30.31
C THR A 138 -35.22 73.35 -30.56
N THR A 139 -35.22 74.58 -31.10
CA THR A 139 -34.01 75.40 -31.23
C THR A 139 -33.94 76.38 -30.05
N PHE A 140 -32.95 76.23 -29.20
CA PHE A 140 -32.67 77.10 -28.07
C PHE A 140 -31.53 78.06 -28.40
N GLU A 141 -31.61 79.31 -27.94
CA GLU A 141 -30.45 80.20 -27.95
C GLU A 141 -29.49 79.81 -26.82
N LYS A 142 -29.97 79.82 -25.57
CA LYS A 142 -29.25 79.28 -24.42
C LYS A 142 -30.09 78.24 -23.69
N ILE A 143 -29.48 77.12 -23.34
CA ILE A 143 -30.07 76.09 -22.48
C ILE A 143 -29.20 75.90 -21.24
N ARG A 144 -29.83 75.78 -20.06
CA ARG A 144 -29.13 75.51 -18.79
C ARG A 144 -29.75 74.31 -18.10
N ILE A 145 -28.92 73.36 -17.70
CA ILE A 145 -29.29 72.18 -16.90
C ILE A 145 -28.71 72.39 -15.50
N ASN A 146 -29.56 72.64 -14.51
CA ASN A 146 -29.08 72.92 -13.14
C ASN A 146 -28.58 71.66 -12.43
N SER A 147 -27.82 71.84 -11.34
CA SER A 147 -27.09 70.75 -10.67
C SER A 147 -27.95 69.63 -10.10
N SER A 148 -29.21 69.90 -9.78
CA SER A 148 -30.18 68.89 -9.33
C SER A 148 -30.91 68.18 -10.47
N SER A 149 -30.62 68.52 -11.73
CA SER A 149 -31.41 68.11 -12.88
C SER A 149 -30.78 67.00 -13.68
N THR A 150 -31.58 65.97 -13.97
CA THR A 150 -31.32 64.96 -14.99
C THR A 150 -32.25 65.22 -16.18
N LEU A 151 -31.68 65.66 -17.30
CA LEU A 151 -32.41 66.03 -18.50
C LEU A 151 -32.21 64.97 -19.60
N THR A 152 -33.30 64.35 -20.05
CA THR A 152 -33.29 63.31 -21.09
C THR A 152 -33.93 63.80 -22.40
N LEU A 153 -33.30 63.53 -23.54
CA LEU A 153 -33.88 63.82 -24.84
C LEU A 153 -34.81 62.70 -25.32
N ASN A 154 -35.97 63.10 -25.84
CA ASN A 154 -36.88 62.28 -26.64
C ASN A 154 -37.00 62.80 -28.09
N SER A 155 -36.21 63.82 -28.46
CA SER A 155 -36.14 64.42 -29.80
C SER A 155 -34.82 65.18 -29.94
N ASN A 156 -34.39 65.43 -31.17
CA ASN A 156 -33.20 66.26 -31.43
C ASN A 156 -33.43 67.70 -30.97
N ILE A 157 -32.38 68.37 -30.51
CA ILE A 157 -32.41 69.80 -30.18
C ILE A 157 -31.26 70.53 -30.88
N THR A 158 -31.44 71.83 -31.11
CA THR A 158 -30.40 72.72 -31.63
C THR A 158 -30.10 73.80 -30.61
N VAL A 159 -28.83 74.10 -30.35
CA VAL A 159 -28.38 75.19 -29.47
C VAL A 159 -27.55 76.19 -30.27
N ASN A 160 -28.01 77.44 -30.35
CA ASN A 160 -27.39 78.47 -31.18
C ASN A 160 -26.32 79.30 -30.45
N ASN A 161 -26.30 79.33 -29.12
CA ASN A 161 -25.36 80.16 -28.38
C ASN A 161 -24.63 79.43 -27.25
N ILE A 162 -25.31 79.02 -26.17
CA ILE A 162 -24.63 78.37 -25.03
C ILE A 162 -25.49 77.24 -24.44
N MET A 163 -24.87 76.09 -24.17
CA MET A 163 -25.41 75.02 -23.35
C MET A 163 -24.61 74.90 -22.04
N ASP A 164 -25.20 75.36 -20.93
CA ASP A 164 -24.64 75.23 -19.58
C ASP A 164 -25.10 73.91 -18.94
N VAL A 165 -24.16 73.05 -18.53
CA VAL A 165 -24.48 71.77 -17.86
C VAL A 165 -23.88 71.73 -16.45
N TYR A 166 -24.72 71.91 -15.43
CA TYR A 166 -24.39 71.69 -14.02
C TYR A 166 -24.89 70.33 -13.51
N GLY A 167 -25.98 69.80 -14.10
CA GLY A 167 -26.60 68.51 -13.75
C GLY A 167 -26.18 67.39 -14.70
N THR A 168 -27.05 66.39 -14.89
CA THR A 168 -26.84 65.27 -15.83
C THR A 168 -27.64 65.48 -17.12
N PHE A 169 -26.99 65.32 -18.27
CA PHE A 169 -27.62 65.39 -19.58
C PHE A 169 -27.53 64.05 -20.34
N ILE A 170 -28.68 63.60 -20.86
CA ILE A 170 -28.88 62.27 -21.43
C ILE A 170 -29.50 62.39 -22.84
N PRO A 171 -28.70 62.40 -23.92
CA PRO A 171 -29.23 62.43 -25.28
C PRO A 171 -29.79 61.07 -25.76
N THR A 172 -29.53 59.97 -25.02
CA THR A 172 -29.81 58.58 -25.42
C THR A 172 -29.07 58.17 -26.71
N TYR A 173 -29.32 56.96 -27.21
CA TYR A 173 -28.71 56.47 -28.46
C TYR A 173 -29.37 57.04 -29.73
N ASN A 174 -30.54 57.67 -29.61
CA ASN A 174 -31.36 58.09 -30.76
C ASN A 174 -31.24 59.59 -31.10
N TYR A 175 -30.81 60.42 -30.17
CA TYR A 175 -30.96 61.87 -30.32
C TYR A 175 -29.64 62.62 -30.20
N GLN A 176 -29.64 63.82 -30.79
CA GLN A 176 -28.48 64.67 -30.96
C GLN A 176 -28.75 66.08 -30.41
N VAL A 177 -27.68 66.72 -29.95
CA VAL A 177 -27.61 68.16 -29.69
C VAL A 177 -26.73 68.80 -30.76
N GLY A 178 -27.36 69.45 -31.73
CA GLY A 178 -26.66 70.19 -32.80
C GLY A 178 -26.61 71.69 -32.55
N GLY A 179 -26.06 72.42 -33.53
CA GLY A 179 -26.05 73.89 -33.55
C GLY A 179 -24.66 74.50 -33.43
N ILE A 180 -24.61 75.83 -33.39
CA ILE A 180 -23.35 76.61 -33.40
C ILE A 180 -22.89 77.07 -32.01
N GLY A 181 -23.66 76.75 -30.96
CA GLY A 181 -23.38 77.20 -29.60
C GLY A 181 -22.25 76.43 -28.91
N ASP A 182 -21.66 77.08 -27.91
CA ASP A 182 -20.64 76.49 -27.04
C ASP A 182 -21.30 75.57 -25.99
N LEU A 183 -20.71 74.40 -25.75
CA LEU A 183 -21.11 73.46 -24.71
C LEU A 183 -20.17 73.57 -23.52
N ILE A 184 -20.70 74.08 -22.41
CA ILE A 184 -19.94 74.34 -21.19
C ILE A 184 -20.42 73.37 -20.11
N VAL A 185 -19.56 72.43 -19.72
CA VAL A 185 -19.84 71.49 -18.62
C VAL A 185 -19.12 71.98 -17.38
N LEU A 186 -19.91 72.45 -16.43
CA LEU A 186 -19.46 73.08 -15.20
C LEU A 186 -19.09 72.03 -14.14
N PRO A 187 -18.49 72.45 -13.01
CA PRO A 187 -18.08 71.51 -11.97
C PRO A 187 -19.17 70.52 -11.55
N SER A 188 -18.87 69.22 -11.58
CA SER A 188 -19.79 68.11 -11.27
C SER A 188 -20.95 67.86 -12.27
N GLY A 189 -21.04 68.63 -13.35
CA GLY A 189 -21.98 68.34 -14.44
C GLY A 189 -21.58 67.05 -15.18
N GLU A 190 -22.56 66.28 -15.66
CA GLU A 190 -22.35 65.01 -16.36
C GLU A 190 -22.99 65.03 -17.76
N LEU A 191 -22.17 64.75 -18.78
CA LEU A 191 -22.61 64.44 -20.13
C LEU A 191 -22.57 62.93 -20.36
N LYS A 192 -23.71 62.33 -20.76
CA LYS A 192 -23.71 60.94 -21.21
C LYS A 192 -23.52 60.82 -22.73
N VAL A 193 -22.68 59.88 -23.14
CA VAL A 193 -22.48 59.49 -24.54
C VAL A 193 -23.00 58.06 -24.70
N TYR A 194 -23.98 57.86 -25.57
CA TYR A 194 -24.60 56.55 -25.85
C TYR A 194 -24.34 56.05 -27.27
N THR A 195 -23.90 56.94 -28.16
CA THR A 195 -23.53 56.65 -29.55
C THR A 195 -22.04 56.29 -29.68
N ALA A 196 -21.62 55.88 -30.88
CA ALA A 196 -20.27 55.39 -31.11
C ALA A 196 -19.22 56.49 -30.92
N ASN A 197 -19.49 57.71 -31.39
CA ASN A 197 -18.60 58.85 -31.24
C ASN A 197 -19.27 59.96 -30.41
N PHE A 198 -18.48 60.73 -29.67
CA PHE A 198 -18.98 61.92 -28.95
C PHE A 198 -19.78 62.87 -29.87
N THR A 199 -19.26 63.09 -31.09
CA THR A 199 -19.86 63.97 -32.10
C THR A 199 -21.19 63.44 -32.65
N ASP A 200 -21.52 62.16 -32.46
CA ASP A 200 -22.80 61.61 -32.92
C ASP A 200 -23.94 62.00 -31.96
N ASN A 201 -23.66 62.17 -30.66
CA ASN A 201 -24.63 62.74 -29.71
C ASN A 201 -24.53 64.27 -29.60
N TYR A 202 -23.34 64.83 -29.82
CA TYR A 202 -23.06 66.25 -29.66
C TYR A 202 -22.41 66.83 -30.94
N PRO A 203 -23.11 66.85 -32.10
CA PRO A 203 -22.63 67.46 -33.35
C PRO A 203 -22.71 68.99 -33.31
N ILE A 204 -22.22 69.63 -32.25
CA ILE A 204 -22.11 71.08 -32.14
C ILE A 204 -20.84 71.58 -32.84
N SER A 205 -20.90 72.76 -33.46
CA SER A 205 -19.74 73.39 -34.08
C SER A 205 -19.04 74.44 -33.21
N GLY A 206 -19.62 74.78 -32.05
CA GLY A 206 -19.01 75.66 -31.04
C GLY A 206 -17.93 74.96 -30.22
N SER A 207 -17.35 75.65 -29.23
CA SER A 207 -16.37 75.04 -28.32
C SER A 207 -17.03 74.01 -27.38
N VAL A 208 -16.26 73.02 -26.96
CA VAL A 208 -16.64 72.10 -25.87
C VAL A 208 -15.71 72.37 -24.70
N ASP A 209 -16.19 73.12 -23.70
CA ASP A 209 -15.43 73.52 -22.53
C ASP A 209 -15.78 72.64 -21.33
N LEU A 210 -14.82 71.82 -20.91
CA LEU A 210 -14.94 70.87 -19.82
C LEU A 210 -14.18 71.39 -18.58
N ASP A 211 -14.91 71.67 -17.50
CA ASP A 211 -14.31 72.08 -16.23
C ASP A 211 -13.50 70.93 -15.55
N TYR A 212 -12.66 71.26 -14.57
CA TYR A 212 -11.67 70.37 -13.96
C TYR A 212 -12.25 69.11 -13.29
N ASN A 213 -13.51 69.13 -12.84
CA ASN A 213 -14.23 67.96 -12.32
C ASN A 213 -15.60 67.72 -13.00
N SER A 214 -15.76 68.24 -14.23
CA SER A 214 -16.87 67.85 -15.10
C SER A 214 -16.73 66.39 -15.55
N ILE A 215 -17.85 65.70 -15.78
CA ILE A 215 -17.89 64.28 -16.11
C ILE A 215 -18.34 64.11 -17.57
N VAL A 216 -17.53 63.44 -18.37
CA VAL A 216 -17.97 62.86 -19.65
C VAL A 216 -18.03 61.35 -19.47
N ASN A 217 -19.25 60.81 -19.56
CA ASN A 217 -19.55 59.41 -19.29
C ASN A 217 -19.91 58.66 -20.58
N TYR A 218 -19.00 57.79 -21.03
CA TYR A 218 -19.26 56.83 -22.10
C TYR A 218 -20.05 55.65 -21.52
N ALA A 219 -21.37 55.69 -21.72
CA ALA A 219 -22.36 54.95 -20.94
C ALA A 219 -23.06 53.83 -21.73
N SER A 220 -22.62 53.50 -22.95
CA SER A 220 -23.30 52.48 -23.75
C SER A 220 -22.96 51.06 -23.29
N ASP A 221 -23.99 50.22 -23.14
CA ASP A 221 -23.84 48.81 -22.77
C ASP A 221 -23.60 47.89 -23.97
N SER A 222 -23.96 48.31 -25.17
CA SER A 222 -24.09 47.41 -26.32
C SER A 222 -23.22 47.78 -27.52
N ILE A 223 -22.78 49.02 -27.64
CA ILE A 223 -21.97 49.47 -28.79
C ILE A 223 -20.56 49.84 -28.35
N THR A 224 -19.56 49.48 -29.17
CA THR A 224 -18.20 49.99 -28.98
C THR A 224 -18.21 51.51 -29.15
N GLN A 225 -17.56 52.21 -28.22
CA GLN A 225 -17.47 53.68 -28.27
C GLN A 225 -16.02 54.10 -28.46
N TYR A 226 -15.80 55.16 -29.22
CA TYR A 226 -14.49 55.76 -29.45
C TYR A 226 -14.38 57.03 -28.61
N ILE A 227 -13.43 57.02 -27.66
CA ILE A 227 -13.24 58.16 -26.77
C ILE A 227 -12.58 59.28 -27.55
N SER A 228 -13.24 60.44 -27.60
CA SER A 228 -12.75 61.60 -28.34
C SER A 228 -11.41 62.09 -27.78
N SER A 229 -10.40 62.15 -28.65
CA SER A 229 -9.09 62.76 -28.37
C SER A 229 -9.06 64.27 -28.62
N ALA A 230 -10.18 64.87 -29.03
CA ALA A 230 -10.30 66.32 -29.19
C ALA A 230 -10.59 67.05 -27.86
N LEU A 231 -10.89 66.30 -26.79
CA LEU A 231 -11.35 66.84 -25.51
C LEU A 231 -10.29 66.68 -24.41
N THR A 232 -10.14 67.72 -23.59
CA THR A 232 -9.33 67.69 -22.36
C THR A 232 -10.24 67.40 -21.17
N TYR A 233 -10.35 66.13 -20.79
CA TYR A 233 -11.30 65.69 -19.77
C TYR A 233 -10.94 66.19 -18.36
N GLY A 234 -11.94 66.67 -17.64
CA GLY A 234 -11.93 66.72 -16.18
C GLY A 234 -11.96 65.29 -15.63
N TRP A 235 -13.13 64.65 -15.74
CA TRP A 235 -13.35 63.25 -15.40
C TRP A 235 -13.86 62.48 -16.62
N LEU A 236 -13.11 61.47 -17.05
CA LEU A 236 -13.55 60.48 -18.02
C LEU A 236 -14.15 59.29 -17.27
N ARG A 237 -15.46 59.06 -17.41
CA ARG A 237 -16.15 57.90 -16.85
C ARG A 237 -16.52 56.92 -17.95
N ILE A 238 -16.34 55.65 -17.66
CA ILE A 238 -16.77 54.54 -18.52
C ILE A 238 -17.73 53.70 -17.68
N SER A 239 -19.03 53.81 -17.93
CA SER A 239 -20.05 53.13 -17.12
C SER A 239 -20.88 52.09 -17.85
N GLY A 240 -20.81 52.05 -19.18
CA GLY A 240 -21.49 51.01 -19.95
C GLY A 240 -20.68 49.72 -20.06
N GLY A 241 -21.34 48.58 -20.26
CA GLY A 241 -20.72 47.26 -20.37
C GLY A 241 -19.86 46.99 -21.63
N SER A 242 -19.98 47.78 -22.70
CA SER A 242 -19.24 47.55 -23.95
C SER A 242 -17.75 47.97 -23.90
N THR A 243 -17.00 47.74 -24.98
CA THR A 243 -15.62 48.22 -25.15
C THR A 243 -15.56 49.70 -25.52
N LYS A 244 -14.66 50.45 -24.87
CA LYS A 244 -14.37 51.87 -25.13
C LYS A 244 -12.92 51.96 -25.59
N GLU A 245 -12.69 52.46 -26.78
CA GLU A 245 -11.37 52.42 -27.42
C GLU A 245 -10.80 53.82 -27.68
N LEU A 246 -9.48 53.94 -27.65
CA LEU A 246 -8.77 55.12 -28.13
C LEU A 246 -8.41 54.98 -29.61
N THR A 247 -8.57 56.07 -30.36
CA THR A 247 -8.15 56.19 -31.77
C THR A 247 -6.94 57.13 -31.96
N ALA A 248 -6.57 57.87 -30.92
CA ALA A 248 -5.38 58.71 -30.82
C ALA A 248 -5.02 58.91 -29.33
N ASN A 249 -3.84 59.48 -29.04
CA ASN A 249 -3.49 59.88 -27.67
C ASN A 249 -4.51 60.89 -27.15
N LEU A 250 -4.99 60.69 -25.93
CA LEU A 250 -5.77 61.73 -25.26
C LEU A 250 -4.84 62.90 -24.92
N PRO A 251 -5.33 64.15 -25.01
CA PRO A 251 -4.70 65.27 -24.34
C PRO A 251 -4.54 64.93 -22.85
N ASN A 252 -3.47 65.44 -22.23
CA ASN A 252 -3.28 65.30 -20.79
C ASN A 252 -4.55 65.73 -20.06
N LEU A 253 -5.12 64.85 -19.22
CA LEU A 253 -6.29 65.18 -18.42
C LEU A 253 -6.04 66.43 -17.56
N GLN A 254 -7.11 67.16 -17.25
CA GLN A 254 -7.06 68.39 -16.46
C GLN A 254 -6.28 68.18 -15.15
N SER A 255 -5.38 69.11 -14.83
CA SER A 255 -4.51 69.01 -13.65
C SER A 255 -4.47 70.31 -12.82
N THR A 256 -5.45 71.19 -13.03
CA THR A 256 -5.50 72.52 -12.39
C THR A 256 -5.69 72.47 -10.87
N THR A 257 -6.24 71.38 -10.33
CA THR A 257 -6.39 71.12 -8.89
C THR A 257 -6.01 69.68 -8.53
N THR A 258 -5.86 69.40 -7.24
CA THR A 258 -5.57 68.02 -6.75
C THR A 258 -6.71 67.03 -7.02
N ASN A 259 -7.93 67.52 -7.21
CA ASN A 259 -9.12 66.73 -7.51
C ASN A 259 -9.44 66.68 -9.02
N ALA A 260 -8.64 67.37 -9.85
CA ALA A 260 -8.78 67.39 -11.30
C ALA A 260 -8.08 66.19 -11.95
N GLY A 261 -8.67 65.69 -13.03
CA GLY A 261 -8.09 64.60 -13.83
C GLY A 261 -8.38 63.25 -13.21
N ARG A 262 -9.47 62.62 -13.65
CA ARG A 262 -9.86 61.27 -13.23
C ARG A 262 -10.24 60.41 -14.42
N ILE A 263 -9.78 59.17 -14.41
CA ILE A 263 -10.37 58.10 -15.22
C ILE A 263 -11.03 57.11 -14.27
N TYR A 264 -12.32 56.85 -14.47
CA TYR A 264 -13.06 55.85 -13.71
C TYR A 264 -13.79 54.88 -14.64
N VAL A 265 -13.29 53.65 -14.68
CA VAL A 265 -13.93 52.53 -15.37
C VAL A 265 -14.79 51.79 -14.36
N ASP A 266 -16.10 51.88 -14.53
CA ASP A 266 -17.12 51.32 -13.63
C ASP A 266 -17.67 49.99 -14.18
N ALA A 267 -17.73 49.87 -15.52
CA ALA A 267 -18.12 48.66 -16.24
C ALA A 267 -17.38 48.53 -17.57
N GLY A 268 -17.41 47.33 -18.16
CA GLY A 268 -16.90 47.09 -19.51
C GLY A 268 -15.38 47.10 -19.65
N THR A 269 -14.92 47.36 -20.87
CA THR A 269 -13.50 47.36 -21.24
C THR A 269 -13.07 48.75 -21.68
N PHE A 270 -11.96 49.25 -21.13
CA PHE A 270 -11.25 50.41 -21.65
C PHE A 270 -9.98 49.94 -22.39
N ASP A 271 -9.94 50.06 -23.70
CA ASP A 271 -8.82 49.62 -24.54
C ASP A 271 -8.04 50.81 -25.10
N LEU A 272 -6.81 50.99 -24.61
CA LEU A 272 -5.94 52.09 -25.02
C LEU A 272 -5.36 51.90 -26.43
N LYS A 273 -5.45 50.69 -27.02
CA LYS A 273 -4.68 50.33 -28.22
C LYS A 273 -3.21 50.71 -28.03
N THR A 274 -2.61 51.40 -29.00
CA THR A 274 -1.22 51.89 -28.94
C THR A 274 -1.12 53.31 -28.39
N PHE A 275 -2.19 53.87 -27.82
CA PHE A 275 -2.27 55.26 -27.41
C PHE A 275 -2.14 55.43 -25.89
N THR A 276 -2.03 56.67 -25.42
CA THR A 276 -1.93 57.02 -24.00
C THR A 276 -3.14 57.82 -23.49
N ALA A 277 -3.40 57.68 -22.19
CA ALA A 277 -4.46 58.37 -21.45
C ALA A 277 -3.87 59.02 -20.19
N ASP A 278 -2.79 59.77 -20.37
CA ASP A 278 -1.99 60.34 -19.29
C ASP A 278 -2.65 61.57 -18.65
N ARG A 279 -2.26 61.87 -17.42
CA ARG A 279 -2.52 63.16 -16.78
C ARG A 279 -1.29 64.08 -16.95
N ALA A 280 -1.48 65.39 -16.89
CA ALA A 280 -0.36 66.31 -16.77
C ALA A 280 0.36 66.14 -15.41
N ALA A 281 1.67 66.42 -15.38
CA ALA A 281 2.49 66.28 -14.17
C ALA A 281 2.03 67.23 -13.05
N GLY A 282 1.97 66.75 -11.80
CA GLY A 282 1.60 67.53 -10.62
C GLY A 282 0.83 66.70 -9.57
N ALA A 283 0.64 67.22 -8.36
CA ALA A 283 -0.10 66.53 -7.31
C ALA A 283 -1.58 66.31 -7.69
N GLY A 284 -2.10 65.10 -7.43
CA GLY A 284 -3.53 64.79 -7.58
C GLY A 284 -3.92 63.84 -8.71
N GLY A 285 -5.23 63.71 -8.93
CA GLY A 285 -5.82 62.81 -9.92
C GLY A 285 -5.86 61.33 -9.49
N SER A 286 -6.77 60.58 -10.10
CA SER A 286 -7.02 59.17 -9.75
C SER A 286 -7.38 58.34 -10.98
N PHE A 287 -6.79 57.16 -11.11
CA PHE A 287 -7.22 56.12 -12.04
C PHE A 287 -7.92 55.00 -11.27
N ILE A 288 -9.17 54.69 -11.60
CA ILE A 288 -10.01 53.74 -10.84
C ILE A 288 -10.53 52.67 -11.79
N LEU A 289 -10.28 51.39 -11.45
CA LEU A 289 -10.91 50.23 -12.07
C LEU A 289 -11.86 49.56 -11.08
N GLY A 290 -13.16 49.59 -11.40
CA GLY A 290 -14.23 48.91 -10.68
C GLY A 290 -14.15 47.39 -10.79
N ALA A 291 -14.98 46.69 -10.01
CA ALA A 291 -15.06 45.23 -10.06
C ALA A 291 -15.47 44.74 -11.46
N ALA A 292 -14.90 43.62 -11.91
CA ALA A 292 -15.17 43.00 -13.22
C ALA A 292 -14.92 43.89 -14.45
N THR A 293 -14.20 45.00 -14.32
CA THR A 293 -13.79 45.86 -15.44
C THR A 293 -12.47 45.41 -16.05
N THR A 294 -12.21 45.78 -17.31
CA THR A 294 -10.94 45.47 -17.99
C THR A 294 -10.27 46.73 -18.52
N LEU A 295 -8.96 46.90 -18.24
CA LEU A 295 -8.09 47.84 -18.93
C LEU A 295 -7.16 47.08 -19.87
N ARG A 296 -7.10 47.45 -21.15
CA ARG A 296 -6.19 46.86 -22.13
C ARG A 296 -5.19 47.89 -22.61
N ILE A 297 -3.90 47.53 -22.62
CA ILE A 297 -2.76 48.38 -22.93
C ILE A 297 -1.95 47.72 -24.04
N GLY A 298 -1.92 48.31 -25.24
CA GLY A 298 -1.17 47.83 -26.39
C GLY A 298 0.09 48.65 -26.68
N GLY A 299 0.70 48.41 -27.85
CA GLY A 299 1.92 49.09 -28.28
C GLY A 299 3.13 48.81 -27.39
N THR A 300 3.93 49.82 -27.10
CA THR A 300 5.05 49.75 -26.13
C THR A 300 4.72 50.48 -24.82
N ASN A 301 3.43 50.75 -24.57
CA ASN A 301 2.98 51.63 -23.49
C ASN A 301 2.93 50.90 -22.14
N GLY A 302 3.16 51.65 -21.06
CA GLY A 302 2.89 51.24 -19.69
C GLY A 302 1.48 51.63 -19.22
N PHE A 303 1.22 51.50 -17.92
CA PHE A 303 -0.03 51.99 -17.34
C PHE A 303 -0.12 53.53 -17.45
N PRO A 304 -1.31 54.14 -17.64
CA PRO A 304 -1.47 55.59 -17.66
C PRO A 304 -0.74 56.33 -16.53
N SER A 305 0.02 57.36 -16.90
CA SER A 305 0.99 58.04 -16.04
C SER A 305 0.45 59.30 -15.34
N ASN A 306 1.19 59.79 -14.34
CA ASN A 306 0.94 61.03 -13.58
C ASN A 306 -0.36 61.12 -12.77
N TYR A 307 -0.99 59.98 -12.47
CA TYR A 307 -2.08 59.88 -11.49
C TYR A 307 -1.51 59.65 -10.09
N ASN A 308 -1.92 60.45 -9.10
CA ASN A 308 -1.48 60.30 -7.72
C ASN A 308 -1.98 59.00 -7.07
N SER A 309 -3.16 58.52 -7.44
CA SER A 309 -3.67 57.22 -6.98
C SER A 309 -4.12 56.32 -8.14
N LYS A 310 -3.75 55.04 -8.05
CA LYS A 310 -4.21 53.96 -8.94
C LYS A 310 -4.99 52.95 -8.08
N SER A 311 -6.31 53.02 -8.11
CA SER A 311 -7.21 52.16 -7.32
C SER A 311 -7.75 51.04 -8.20
N ILE A 312 -7.26 49.83 -8.00
CA ILE A 312 -7.57 48.67 -8.85
C ILE A 312 -8.34 47.65 -8.02
N SER A 313 -9.58 47.35 -8.41
CA SER A 313 -10.36 46.30 -7.77
C SER A 313 -9.68 44.94 -7.90
N THR A 314 -9.75 44.11 -6.85
CA THR A 314 -9.17 42.76 -6.81
C THR A 314 -9.80 41.79 -7.81
N THR A 315 -10.93 42.16 -8.43
CA THR A 315 -11.64 41.38 -9.46
C THR A 315 -11.60 42.03 -10.85
N SER A 316 -10.94 43.18 -11.00
CA SER A 316 -10.70 43.81 -12.31
C SER A 316 -9.57 43.13 -13.06
N THR A 317 -9.47 43.33 -14.37
CA THR A 317 -8.40 42.78 -15.22
C THR A 317 -7.58 43.90 -15.84
N VAL A 318 -6.26 43.81 -15.75
CA VAL A 318 -5.34 44.63 -16.56
C VAL A 318 -4.62 43.72 -17.54
N GLU A 319 -4.72 44.03 -18.83
CA GLU A 319 -4.09 43.30 -19.93
C GLU A 319 -3.00 44.17 -20.59
N TYR A 320 -1.75 43.71 -20.55
CA TYR A 320 -0.65 44.26 -21.35
C TYR A 320 -0.46 43.37 -22.59
N TYR A 321 -1.12 43.73 -23.70
CA TYR A 321 -1.19 42.92 -24.92
C TYR A 321 -0.33 43.44 -26.09
N GLY A 322 0.46 44.50 -25.85
CA GLY A 322 1.32 45.12 -26.85
C GLY A 322 2.62 44.36 -27.15
N ASN A 323 3.55 45.01 -27.84
CA ASN A 323 4.92 44.51 -28.03
C ASN A 323 5.70 44.65 -26.70
N ASN A 324 6.99 45.00 -26.75
CA ASN A 324 7.81 45.15 -25.53
C ASN A 324 7.19 46.21 -24.61
N GLN A 325 6.76 45.80 -23.41
CA GLN A 325 6.06 46.65 -22.46
C GLN A 325 6.66 46.51 -21.06
N THR A 326 6.71 47.62 -20.35
CA THR A 326 6.99 47.65 -18.91
C THR A 326 5.67 47.58 -18.15
N VAL A 327 5.56 46.62 -17.24
CA VAL A 327 4.42 46.48 -16.33
C VAL A 327 4.68 47.39 -15.12
N ASP A 328 3.72 48.25 -14.80
CA ASP A 328 3.85 49.20 -13.70
C ASP A 328 3.73 48.54 -12.31
N LEU A 329 4.35 49.17 -11.30
CA LEU A 329 4.23 48.77 -9.89
C LEU A 329 2.83 49.06 -9.36
N ILE A 330 1.94 48.07 -9.45
CA ILE A 330 0.56 48.13 -9.00
C ILE A 330 0.19 46.75 -8.43
N ASN A 331 -0.66 46.71 -7.41
CA ASN A 331 -1.31 45.45 -7.03
C ASN A 331 -2.52 45.22 -7.96
N TYR A 332 -2.49 44.12 -8.69
CA TYR A 332 -3.49 43.83 -9.71
C TYR A 332 -4.62 42.95 -9.15
N GLY A 333 -5.82 43.08 -9.71
CA GLY A 333 -6.85 42.05 -9.59
C GLY A 333 -6.41 40.82 -10.38
N ASN A 334 -6.74 40.77 -11.66
CA ASN A 334 -6.15 39.86 -12.63
C ASN A 334 -5.11 40.60 -13.48
N LEU A 335 -4.01 39.92 -13.81
CA LEU A 335 -2.97 40.43 -14.70
C LEU A 335 -2.82 39.48 -15.89
N THR A 336 -3.06 40.00 -17.10
CA THR A 336 -2.87 39.25 -18.35
C THR A 336 -1.74 39.86 -19.16
N LEU A 337 -0.81 39.03 -19.64
CA LEU A 337 0.31 39.41 -20.46
C LEU A 337 0.24 38.68 -21.81
N SER A 338 0.26 39.42 -22.91
CA SER A 338 0.25 38.86 -24.26
C SER A 338 1.01 39.72 -25.26
N GLY A 339 1.30 39.19 -26.45
CA GLY A 339 2.02 39.88 -27.51
C GLY A 339 1.22 40.01 -28.80
N THR A 340 1.58 40.99 -29.63
CA THR A 340 0.94 41.24 -30.93
C THR A 340 1.80 40.81 -32.13
N SER A 341 3.13 40.90 -32.05
CA SER A 341 4.02 40.51 -33.17
C SER A 341 5.45 40.23 -32.71
N GLY A 342 6.16 39.30 -33.36
CA GLY A 342 7.58 39.04 -33.12
C GLY A 342 7.89 38.42 -31.75
N SER A 343 9.14 38.55 -31.28
CA SER A 343 9.53 38.20 -29.91
C SER A 343 9.27 39.36 -28.96
N VAL A 344 8.37 39.17 -27.99
CA VAL A 344 7.94 40.18 -27.03
C VAL A 344 8.57 39.97 -25.66
N VAL A 345 8.98 41.06 -25.01
CA VAL A 345 9.48 41.09 -23.63
C VAL A 345 8.54 41.93 -22.77
N LYS A 346 8.05 41.33 -21.67
CA LYS A 346 7.32 42.02 -20.60
C LYS A 346 8.26 42.21 -19.41
N THR A 347 8.61 43.46 -19.13
CA THR A 347 9.51 43.82 -18.03
C THR A 347 8.69 44.12 -16.79
N MET A 348 8.84 43.33 -15.74
CA MET A 348 8.09 43.49 -14.50
C MET A 348 8.76 44.51 -13.55
N PRO A 349 8.04 45.05 -12.55
CA PRO A 349 8.59 46.01 -11.60
C PRO A 349 9.79 45.47 -10.79
N ILE A 350 10.66 46.39 -10.34
CA ILE A 350 11.79 46.11 -9.44
C ILE A 350 11.41 46.03 -7.95
N THR A 351 10.14 46.26 -7.63
CA THR A 351 9.58 46.13 -6.28
C THR A 351 8.53 45.03 -6.30
N ALA A 352 8.42 44.26 -5.21
CA ALA A 352 7.44 43.19 -5.08
C ALA A 352 6.00 43.72 -5.19
N PHE A 353 5.11 42.91 -5.76
CA PHE A 353 3.70 43.25 -5.91
C PHE A 353 2.81 41.98 -5.83
N ILE A 354 1.51 42.20 -5.65
CA ILE A 354 0.50 41.14 -5.50
C ILE A 354 -0.43 41.12 -6.71
N VAL A 355 -0.76 39.93 -7.18
CA VAL A 355 -1.90 39.64 -8.05
C VAL A 355 -2.95 38.92 -7.22
N TYR A 356 -4.04 39.62 -6.87
CA TYR A 356 -5.10 39.08 -6.00
C TYR A 356 -5.95 38.00 -6.68
N GLY A 357 -6.02 38.03 -8.00
CA GLY A 357 -6.74 37.11 -8.88
C GLY A 357 -5.77 36.30 -9.74
N PHE A 358 -6.15 36.09 -11.00
CA PHE A 358 -5.41 35.24 -11.95
C PHE A 358 -4.20 35.96 -12.56
N PHE A 359 -3.09 35.24 -12.69
CA PHE A 359 -1.95 35.67 -13.51
C PHE A 359 -1.90 34.82 -14.78
N THR A 360 -2.14 35.42 -15.94
CA THR A 360 -2.15 34.73 -17.23
C THR A 360 -1.11 35.32 -18.16
N ALA A 361 -0.28 34.48 -18.75
CA ALA A 361 0.63 34.84 -19.81
C ALA A 361 0.42 33.92 -21.02
N GLN A 362 0.27 34.51 -22.20
CA GLN A 362 0.00 33.78 -23.44
C GLN A 362 0.71 34.44 -24.62
N GLN A 363 1.03 33.67 -25.67
CA GLN A 363 1.72 34.24 -26.84
C GLN A 363 0.90 35.34 -27.55
N GLY A 364 -0.43 35.27 -27.50
CA GLY A 364 -1.29 36.15 -28.30
C GLY A 364 -1.07 35.93 -29.80
N SER A 365 -0.77 37.01 -30.53
CA SER A 365 -0.38 36.96 -31.95
C SER A 365 1.13 37.09 -32.16
N ALA A 366 1.92 37.18 -31.09
CA ALA A 366 3.39 37.19 -31.16
C ALA A 366 3.98 35.78 -31.36
N ASP A 367 5.24 35.73 -31.80
CA ASP A 367 5.99 34.47 -31.95
C ASP A 367 6.34 33.86 -30.58
N SER A 368 6.63 34.73 -29.61
CA SER A 368 6.94 34.36 -28.23
C SER A 368 6.74 35.52 -27.28
N VAL A 369 6.39 35.23 -26.02
CA VAL A 369 6.34 36.23 -24.94
C VAL A 369 7.31 35.81 -23.84
N SER A 370 8.23 36.69 -23.48
CA SER A 370 9.16 36.49 -22.36
C SER A 370 8.85 37.46 -21.24
N ILE A 371 8.87 36.98 -20.00
CA ILE A 371 8.61 37.77 -18.80
C ILE A 371 9.90 37.82 -17.99
N SER A 372 10.38 39.03 -17.75
CA SER A 372 11.58 39.29 -16.95
C SER A 372 11.17 39.93 -15.64
N LEU A 373 11.38 39.22 -14.53
CA LEU A 373 11.07 39.73 -13.19
C LEU A 373 12.16 40.66 -12.66
N GLY A 374 11.74 41.78 -12.06
CA GLY A 374 12.61 42.66 -11.27
C GLY A 374 12.50 42.46 -9.76
N ASN A 375 11.52 41.67 -9.27
CA ASN A 375 11.35 41.32 -7.86
C ASN A 375 10.42 40.09 -7.72
N SER A 376 10.05 39.73 -6.48
CA SER A 376 9.06 38.69 -6.20
C SER A 376 7.64 39.06 -6.65
N ILE A 377 6.84 38.03 -6.89
CA ILE A 377 5.41 38.12 -7.22
C ILE A 377 4.66 37.18 -6.27
N ASP A 378 3.52 37.63 -5.76
CA ASP A 378 2.58 36.84 -4.95
C ASP A 378 1.25 36.75 -5.71
N VAL A 379 0.88 35.54 -6.17
CA VAL A 379 -0.33 35.29 -6.97
C VAL A 379 -1.33 34.44 -6.18
N ARG A 380 -2.50 35.01 -5.91
CA ARG A 380 -3.50 34.40 -5.00
C ARG A 380 -4.51 33.46 -5.67
N LYS A 381 -4.59 33.45 -7.00
CA LYS A 381 -5.33 32.46 -7.81
C LYS A 381 -4.37 31.79 -8.80
N ASP A 382 -4.91 31.20 -9.86
CA ASP A 382 -4.12 30.35 -10.75
C ASP A 382 -3.08 31.15 -11.54
N VAL A 383 -1.94 30.51 -11.77
CA VAL A 383 -0.90 30.96 -12.68
C VAL A 383 -1.02 30.14 -13.96
N THR A 384 -1.24 30.80 -15.10
CA THR A 384 -1.29 30.15 -16.42
C THR A 384 -0.18 30.68 -17.32
N LEU A 385 0.72 29.79 -17.75
CA LEU A 385 1.76 30.05 -18.76
C LEU A 385 1.45 29.25 -20.02
N GLY A 386 1.05 29.95 -21.08
CA GLY A 386 0.74 29.37 -22.39
C GLY A 386 1.97 28.88 -23.15
N SER A 387 1.74 28.20 -24.27
CA SER A 387 2.80 27.82 -25.22
C SER A 387 3.58 29.05 -25.70
N ASN A 388 4.88 28.86 -25.98
CA ASN A 388 5.80 29.93 -26.41
C ASN A 388 5.93 31.11 -25.41
N VAL A 389 5.49 30.92 -24.16
CA VAL A 389 5.77 31.84 -23.05
C VAL A 389 7.01 31.38 -22.30
N THR A 390 7.94 32.31 -22.04
CA THR A 390 9.08 32.08 -21.14
C THR A 390 8.96 32.98 -19.92
N PHE A 391 8.84 32.40 -18.72
CA PHE A 391 8.84 33.14 -17.46
C PHE A 391 10.19 32.95 -16.75
N SER A 392 10.96 34.02 -16.59
CA SER A 392 12.26 34.02 -15.87
C SER A 392 12.06 34.47 -14.42
N GLY A 393 12.35 33.58 -13.46
CA GLY A 393 12.18 33.78 -12.02
C GLY A 393 13.25 34.65 -11.33
N GLY A 394 14.39 34.91 -11.96
CA GLY A 394 15.44 35.72 -11.34
C GLY A 394 16.05 35.08 -10.08
N SER A 395 16.20 35.89 -9.03
CA SER A 395 16.77 35.49 -7.73
C SER A 395 15.79 35.67 -6.57
N TYR A 396 14.49 35.73 -6.86
CA TYR A 396 13.47 36.14 -5.90
C TYR A 396 12.66 34.98 -5.34
N SER A 397 11.95 35.22 -4.24
CA SER A 397 11.03 34.24 -3.65
C SER A 397 9.59 34.53 -4.08
N HIS A 398 9.05 33.71 -4.99
CA HIS A 398 7.68 33.80 -5.50
C HIS A 398 6.71 32.98 -4.67
N ILE A 399 5.47 33.46 -4.54
CA ILE A 399 4.41 32.79 -3.77
C ILE A 399 3.23 32.51 -4.70
N PHE A 400 2.76 31.27 -4.71
CA PHE A 400 1.62 30.80 -5.49
C PHE A 400 0.61 30.11 -4.57
N TRP A 401 -0.66 30.52 -4.63
CA TRP A 401 -1.71 30.02 -3.71
C TRP A 401 -2.71 29.08 -4.35
N SER A 402 -2.61 28.82 -5.65
CA SER A 402 -3.57 28.03 -6.42
C SER A 402 -2.85 27.27 -7.52
N ASP A 403 -3.59 26.81 -8.53
CA ASP A 403 -3.05 25.94 -9.57
C ASP A 403 -1.96 26.64 -10.40
N TRP A 404 -0.96 25.84 -10.76
CA TRP A 404 0.12 26.22 -11.66
C TRP A 404 -0.06 25.44 -12.95
N ILE A 405 -0.42 26.13 -14.02
CA ILE A 405 -0.69 25.56 -15.32
C ILE A 405 0.38 26.07 -16.28
N ASN A 406 1.27 25.21 -16.74
CA ASN A 406 2.39 25.62 -17.59
C ASN A 406 2.52 24.70 -18.82
N THR A 407 2.20 25.27 -19.98
CA THR A 407 2.44 24.70 -21.31
C THR A 407 3.60 25.39 -22.03
N GLY A 408 4.20 26.41 -21.39
CA GLY A 408 5.36 27.15 -21.86
C GLY A 408 6.66 26.72 -21.18
N ARG A 409 7.48 27.68 -20.80
CA ARG A 409 8.76 27.47 -20.12
C ARG A 409 8.90 28.36 -18.90
N PHE A 410 8.96 27.75 -17.72
CA PHE A 410 9.46 28.40 -16.53
C PHE A 410 10.98 28.20 -16.40
N LYS A 411 11.70 29.29 -16.14
CA LYS A 411 13.14 29.33 -15.86
C LYS A 411 13.33 29.88 -14.45
N GLY A 412 13.44 29.00 -13.46
CA GLY A 412 13.62 29.38 -12.07
C GLY A 412 14.93 30.10 -11.78
N GLU A 413 15.98 29.90 -12.58
CA GLU A 413 17.29 30.57 -12.40
C GLU A 413 17.88 30.35 -10.99
N THR A 414 17.76 31.31 -10.08
CA THR A 414 18.15 31.19 -8.66
C THR A 414 16.98 31.48 -7.70
N SER A 415 15.75 31.47 -8.21
CA SER A 415 14.54 31.80 -7.48
C SER A 415 14.14 30.73 -6.45
N THR A 416 13.25 31.10 -5.56
CA THR A 416 12.48 30.17 -4.72
C THR A 416 11.01 30.25 -5.10
N CYS A 417 10.39 29.10 -5.36
CA CYS A 417 8.95 29.03 -5.63
C CYS A 417 8.25 28.36 -4.45
N ILE A 418 7.32 29.08 -3.83
CA ILE A 418 6.59 28.64 -2.63
C ILE A 418 5.12 28.44 -2.99
N PHE A 419 4.65 27.20 -2.91
CA PHE A 419 3.24 26.86 -3.05
C PHE A 419 2.57 26.80 -1.67
N ARG A 420 1.55 27.66 -1.48
CA ARG A 420 0.82 27.85 -0.21
C ARG A 420 -0.65 27.44 -0.26
N GLY A 421 -1.21 27.19 -1.44
CA GLY A 421 -2.60 26.71 -1.55
C GLY A 421 -2.73 25.27 -1.10
N VAL A 422 -3.75 24.98 -0.29
CA VAL A 422 -4.17 23.59 -0.07
C VAL A 422 -4.80 23.08 -1.36
N GLY A 423 -4.44 21.86 -1.78
CA GLY A 423 -5.01 21.25 -2.98
C GLY A 423 -4.52 21.81 -4.31
N SER A 424 -3.50 22.69 -4.31
CA SER A 424 -2.93 23.23 -5.55
C SER A 424 -2.37 22.13 -6.45
N ASN A 425 -2.64 22.22 -7.76
CA ASN A 425 -2.14 21.29 -8.76
C ASN A 425 -1.08 21.94 -9.67
N LEU A 426 0.05 21.26 -9.86
CA LEU A 426 1.09 21.61 -10.83
C LEU A 426 0.83 20.80 -12.11
N SER A 427 0.46 21.48 -13.19
CA SER A 427 -0.04 20.85 -14.42
C SER A 427 0.52 21.46 -15.70
N GLY A 428 0.32 20.74 -16.80
CA GLY A 428 0.75 21.12 -18.14
C GLY A 428 2.03 20.43 -18.57
N ASN A 429 2.22 20.34 -19.89
CA ASN A 429 3.34 19.64 -20.53
C ASN A 429 4.54 20.55 -20.84
N GLY A 430 4.58 21.74 -20.24
CA GLY A 430 5.66 22.70 -20.42
C GLY A 430 6.92 22.32 -19.66
N PHE A 431 7.92 23.21 -19.67
CA PHE A 431 9.14 23.04 -18.88
C PHE A 431 8.99 23.67 -17.50
N HIS A 432 8.93 22.86 -16.45
CA HIS A 432 8.84 23.30 -15.05
C HIS A 432 10.22 23.31 -14.38
N ASN A 433 11.11 24.23 -14.79
CA ASN A 433 12.47 24.29 -14.24
C ASN A 433 12.51 25.18 -12.99
N PHE A 434 12.34 24.60 -11.82
CA PHE A 434 12.50 25.30 -10.54
C PHE A 434 13.98 25.32 -10.09
N ASN A 435 14.37 26.38 -9.41
CA ASN A 435 15.59 26.35 -8.59
C ASN A 435 15.26 25.79 -7.21
N GLU A 436 14.79 26.58 -6.24
CA GLU A 436 14.24 26.04 -4.98
C GLU A 436 12.71 25.83 -5.11
N LEU A 437 12.19 24.68 -4.66
CA LEU A 437 10.76 24.36 -4.70
C LEU A 437 10.23 23.99 -3.32
N HIS A 438 9.34 24.81 -2.78
CA HIS A 438 8.81 24.69 -1.43
C HIS A 438 7.29 24.48 -1.42
N PHE A 439 6.85 23.53 -0.60
CA PHE A 439 5.45 23.17 -0.38
C PHE A 439 5.08 23.45 1.09
N ILE A 440 4.23 24.45 1.33
CA ILE A 440 3.85 24.85 2.69
C ILE A 440 2.57 24.14 3.14
N SER A 441 1.64 23.91 2.22
CA SER A 441 0.30 23.38 2.50
C SER A 441 0.15 21.94 2.01
N GLY A 442 -0.82 21.22 2.57
CA GLY A 442 -1.11 19.84 2.23
C GLY A 442 -1.80 19.67 0.87
N GLU A 443 -1.87 18.42 0.41
CA GLU A 443 -2.60 18.02 -0.80
C GLU A 443 -2.10 18.67 -2.11
N ILE A 444 -0.84 19.11 -2.14
CA ILE A 444 -0.27 19.62 -3.39
C ILE A 444 -0.02 18.44 -4.33
N THR A 445 -0.52 18.56 -5.56
CA THR A 445 -0.42 17.51 -6.56
C THR A 445 0.34 17.99 -7.79
N ALA A 446 0.88 17.04 -8.55
CA ALA A 446 1.31 17.27 -9.92
C ALA A 446 0.61 16.28 -10.86
N ASP A 447 0.21 16.73 -12.04
CA ASP A 447 -0.39 15.86 -13.05
C ASP A 447 0.64 14.93 -13.72
N SER A 448 0.20 14.01 -14.56
CA SER A 448 1.09 13.06 -15.23
C SER A 448 1.99 13.67 -16.31
N ALA A 449 1.62 14.84 -16.85
CA ALA A 449 2.32 15.51 -17.94
C ALA A 449 3.39 16.51 -17.43
N ALA A 450 3.30 16.91 -16.16
CA ALA A 450 4.17 17.87 -15.51
C ALA A 450 5.56 17.26 -15.24
N LEU A 451 6.50 17.54 -16.13
CA LEU A 451 7.91 17.22 -15.92
C LEU A 451 8.54 18.26 -14.99
N ILE A 452 8.58 17.95 -13.69
CA ILE A 452 9.10 18.85 -12.65
C ILE A 452 10.61 18.67 -12.53
N LYS A 453 11.38 19.72 -12.82
CA LYS A 453 12.83 19.74 -12.64
C LYS A 453 13.22 20.72 -11.54
N VAL A 454 13.97 20.25 -10.56
CA VAL A 454 14.45 21.06 -9.43
C VAL A 454 15.98 21.05 -9.42
N LYS A 455 16.59 22.24 -9.43
CA LYS A 455 18.05 22.42 -9.36
C LYS A 455 18.54 22.70 -7.93
N GLY A 456 17.69 23.24 -7.08
CA GLY A 456 17.93 23.55 -5.68
C GLY A 456 17.38 22.48 -4.74
N ASP A 457 17.01 22.88 -3.53
CA ASP A 457 16.35 22.04 -2.55
C ASP A 457 14.85 21.89 -2.88
N LEU A 458 14.35 20.70 -2.55
CA LEU A 458 12.93 20.37 -2.56
C LEU A 458 12.46 20.23 -1.11
N LYS A 459 11.48 21.04 -0.70
CA LYS A 459 11.13 21.15 0.72
C LYS A 459 9.63 21.14 0.99
N THR A 460 9.19 20.38 1.97
CA THR A 460 7.88 20.53 2.63
C THR A 460 8.06 21.11 4.05
N TYR A 461 7.04 21.83 4.53
CA TYR A 461 6.98 22.38 5.88
C TYR A 461 5.89 21.68 6.71
N SER A 462 5.70 22.02 7.99
CA SER A 462 4.69 21.36 8.85
C SER A 462 3.28 21.47 8.24
N GLY A 463 2.73 20.34 7.79
CA GLY A 463 1.45 20.26 7.06
C GLY A 463 1.56 20.18 5.53
N GLY A 464 2.76 20.37 4.97
CA GLY A 464 3.05 20.24 3.54
C GLY A 464 3.10 18.78 3.09
N ALA A 465 2.51 18.49 1.93
CA ALA A 465 2.58 17.18 1.28
C ALA A 465 2.59 17.35 -0.24
N TYR A 466 3.24 16.43 -0.95
CA TYR A 466 3.35 16.43 -2.40
C TYR A 466 3.05 15.05 -2.96
N THR A 467 2.14 14.95 -3.93
CA THR A 467 1.82 13.71 -4.64
C THR A 467 1.88 13.90 -6.15
N HIS A 468 2.72 13.13 -6.83
CA HIS A 468 2.81 13.14 -8.29
C HIS A 468 1.92 12.05 -8.89
N SER A 469 0.97 12.42 -9.75
CA SER A 469 0.04 11.51 -10.43
C SER A 469 0.73 10.44 -11.28
N ASN A 470 0.01 9.35 -11.58
CA ASN A 470 0.53 8.23 -12.37
C ASN A 470 1.03 8.69 -13.74
N GLY A 471 2.28 8.35 -14.07
CA GLY A 471 2.97 8.72 -15.31
C GLY A 471 4.00 9.83 -15.13
N GLY A 472 3.91 10.62 -14.07
CA GLY A 472 4.76 11.80 -13.87
C GLY A 472 6.19 11.52 -13.40
N THR A 473 7.07 12.51 -13.59
CA THR A 473 8.49 12.43 -13.22
C THR A 473 8.95 13.70 -12.52
N LEU A 474 9.61 13.54 -11.36
CA LEU A 474 10.34 14.63 -10.70
C LEU A 474 11.84 14.39 -10.81
N MET A 475 12.57 15.40 -11.29
CA MET A 475 14.02 15.34 -11.50
C MET A 475 14.76 16.29 -10.54
N MET A 476 15.65 15.75 -9.71
CA MET A 476 16.59 16.52 -8.89
C MET A 476 17.96 16.58 -9.58
N THR A 477 18.41 17.78 -9.94
CA THR A 477 19.60 17.97 -10.81
C THR A 477 20.73 18.79 -10.19
N GLY A 478 20.53 19.28 -8.96
CA GLY A 478 21.50 20.10 -8.23
C GLY A 478 22.64 19.35 -7.60
N SER A 479 23.81 19.99 -7.49
CA SER A 479 24.91 19.49 -6.65
C SER A 479 24.71 19.92 -5.20
N SER A 480 24.88 18.99 -4.26
CA SER A 480 24.80 19.20 -2.82
C SER A 480 23.47 19.84 -2.40
N LYS A 481 22.35 19.18 -2.74
CA LYS A 481 20.99 19.63 -2.44
C LYS A 481 20.21 18.61 -1.64
N GLN A 482 19.07 19.03 -1.10
CA GLN A 482 18.29 18.21 -0.18
C GLN A 482 16.84 18.03 -0.63
N ILE A 483 16.30 16.85 -0.34
CA ILE A 483 14.85 16.63 -0.21
C ILE A 483 14.55 16.64 1.29
N SER A 484 13.81 17.64 1.77
CA SER A 484 13.59 17.85 3.22
C SER A 484 12.13 18.08 3.59
N GLY A 485 11.71 17.59 4.76
CA GLY A 485 10.32 17.57 5.19
C GLY A 485 9.62 16.24 4.87
N SER A 486 8.36 16.09 5.30
CA SER A 486 7.57 14.86 5.16
C SER A 486 6.53 14.94 4.02
N GLY A 487 5.86 13.83 3.74
CA GLY A 487 4.70 13.81 2.83
C GLY A 487 5.03 13.79 1.34
N PHE A 488 6.25 13.40 0.94
CA PHE A 488 6.60 13.23 -0.47
C PHE A 488 6.16 11.86 -1.01
N SER A 489 5.33 11.88 -2.04
CA SER A 489 4.96 10.72 -2.86
C SER A 489 5.23 10.98 -4.34
N PHE A 490 6.35 10.45 -4.82
CA PHE A 490 6.74 10.52 -6.22
C PHE A 490 6.11 9.36 -7.01
N TYR A 491 5.83 9.60 -8.29
CA TYR A 491 5.63 8.49 -9.23
C TYR A 491 7.00 8.00 -9.68
N HIS A 492 7.68 8.67 -10.61
CA HIS A 492 9.13 8.50 -10.85
C HIS A 492 9.95 9.55 -10.10
N LEU A 493 11.09 9.12 -9.54
CA LEU A 493 12.11 10.01 -8.97
C LEU A 493 13.43 9.80 -9.70
N ASP A 494 13.87 10.84 -10.43
CA ASP A 494 15.14 10.89 -11.15
C ASP A 494 16.14 11.80 -10.43
N ILE A 495 17.33 11.30 -10.17
CA ILE A 495 18.40 12.02 -9.47
C ILE A 495 19.64 12.03 -10.36
N SER A 496 19.91 13.18 -10.99
CA SER A 496 21.14 13.39 -11.76
C SER A 496 22.16 14.26 -11.03
N GLY A 497 21.76 14.88 -9.92
CA GLY A 497 22.60 15.70 -9.04
C GLY A 497 23.18 14.92 -7.85
N THR A 498 23.67 15.64 -6.84
CA THR A 498 24.13 15.07 -5.55
C THR A 498 23.15 15.46 -4.46
N ILE A 499 22.28 14.53 -4.07
CA ILE A 499 21.08 14.77 -3.27
C ILE A 499 21.13 13.98 -1.97
N THR A 500 20.83 14.65 -0.87
CA THR A 500 20.67 14.00 0.44
C THR A 500 19.24 14.12 0.95
N THR A 501 18.78 13.17 1.76
CA THR A 501 17.54 13.31 2.54
C THR A 501 17.70 12.73 3.93
N SER A 502 16.93 13.25 4.89
CA SER A 502 16.81 12.69 6.25
C SER A 502 15.36 12.29 6.56
N ASN A 503 14.50 12.23 5.53
CA ASN A 503 13.07 11.97 5.68
C ASN A 503 12.67 10.77 4.81
N SER A 504 11.59 10.09 5.20
CA SER A 504 11.07 8.99 4.39
C SER A 504 10.45 9.49 3.09
N LEU A 505 10.70 8.79 1.99
CA LEU A 505 10.19 9.10 0.66
C LEU A 505 9.34 7.95 0.15
N ASN A 506 8.19 8.26 -0.47
CA ASN A 506 7.39 7.26 -1.18
C ASN A 506 7.64 7.35 -2.68
N VAL A 507 7.96 6.22 -3.33
CA VAL A 507 8.16 6.12 -4.78
C VAL A 507 7.25 5.02 -5.34
N ARG A 508 6.35 5.39 -6.25
CA ARG A 508 5.33 4.48 -6.80
C ARG A 508 5.69 3.87 -8.15
N ALA A 509 6.75 4.37 -8.79
CA ALA A 509 7.32 3.83 -10.01
C ALA A 509 8.84 3.63 -9.86
N ASN A 510 9.64 3.91 -10.90
CA ASN A 510 11.09 3.70 -10.84
C ASN A 510 11.79 4.79 -10.01
N PHE A 511 12.83 4.36 -9.29
CA PHE A 511 13.82 5.22 -8.66
C PHE A 511 15.10 5.15 -9.49
N ASN A 512 15.60 6.28 -9.96
CA ASN A 512 16.77 6.33 -10.82
C ASN A 512 17.75 7.39 -10.31
N SER A 513 19.00 7.00 -10.08
CA SER A 513 20.06 7.90 -9.63
C SER A 513 21.31 7.76 -10.49
N THR A 514 21.49 8.65 -11.46
CA THR A 514 22.74 8.73 -12.24
C THR A 514 23.79 9.62 -11.57
N GLY A 515 23.40 10.40 -10.56
CA GLY A 515 24.27 11.24 -9.75
C GLY A 515 24.66 10.58 -8.42
N SER A 516 24.37 11.22 -7.29
CA SER A 516 24.54 10.61 -5.98
C SER A 516 23.29 10.86 -5.14
N PHE A 517 22.78 9.80 -4.51
CA PHE A 517 21.67 9.87 -3.55
C PHE A 517 22.11 9.26 -2.22
N SER A 518 21.93 10.01 -1.13
CA SER A 518 22.16 9.52 0.22
C SER A 518 20.97 9.84 1.13
N ALA A 519 20.22 8.82 1.53
CA ALA A 519 19.28 8.91 2.63
C ALA A 519 20.03 8.68 3.94
N ASN A 520 20.26 9.75 4.71
CA ASN A 520 20.98 9.72 5.98
C ASN A 520 20.07 9.27 7.15
N SER A 521 18.76 9.37 6.97
CA SER A 521 17.70 8.88 7.86
C SER A 521 16.41 8.75 7.06
N GLY A 522 15.41 8.05 7.62
CA GLY A 522 14.15 7.76 6.93
C GLY A 522 14.28 6.64 5.90
N ALA A 523 13.16 6.02 5.56
CA ALA A 523 13.12 4.92 4.60
C ALA A 523 12.69 5.41 3.21
N VAL A 524 13.27 4.82 2.17
CA VAL A 524 12.70 4.90 0.82
C VAL A 524 11.70 3.76 0.67
N ASN A 525 10.43 4.10 0.48
CA ASN A 525 9.33 3.17 0.33
C ASN A 525 9.02 2.98 -1.16
N MET A 526 9.35 1.82 -1.70
CA MET A 526 8.99 1.40 -3.05
C MET A 526 7.61 0.75 -3.01
N LEU A 527 6.61 1.47 -3.54
CA LEU A 527 5.19 1.11 -3.44
C LEU A 527 4.64 0.44 -4.72
N GLY A 528 5.34 0.61 -5.85
CA GLY A 528 4.91 0.11 -7.16
C GLY A 528 5.25 -1.35 -7.40
N ASN A 529 4.45 -2.04 -8.22
CA ASN A 529 4.72 -3.41 -8.64
C ASN A 529 5.53 -3.44 -9.95
N ASN A 530 6.52 -4.33 -10.06
CA ASN A 530 7.45 -4.48 -11.19
C ASN A 530 8.10 -3.13 -11.53
N LYS A 531 8.83 -2.57 -10.57
CA LYS A 531 9.55 -1.29 -10.70
C LYS A 531 11.01 -1.45 -10.35
N LEU A 532 11.79 -0.47 -10.78
CA LEU A 532 13.24 -0.59 -10.85
C LEU A 532 13.94 0.46 -9.99
N ILE A 533 14.96 0.03 -9.26
CA ILE A 533 16.01 0.88 -8.67
C ILE A 533 17.23 0.83 -9.62
N GLN A 534 17.57 1.97 -10.22
CA GLN A 534 18.60 2.06 -11.28
C GLN A 534 19.40 3.36 -11.22
N GLY A 535 20.28 3.55 -12.22
CA GLY A 535 21.16 4.70 -12.42
C GLY A 535 22.60 4.44 -11.97
N SER A 536 23.57 4.85 -12.79
CA SER A 536 25.01 4.59 -12.61
C SER A 536 25.68 5.38 -11.45
N GLY A 537 24.86 6.01 -10.62
CA GLY A 537 25.28 6.87 -9.53
C GLY A 537 25.52 6.13 -8.23
N THR A 538 26.03 6.83 -7.21
CA THR A 538 26.13 6.29 -5.85
C THR A 538 24.77 6.34 -5.17
N ILE A 539 24.26 5.21 -4.68
CA ILE A 539 22.98 5.13 -3.97
C ILE A 539 23.22 4.59 -2.55
N SER A 540 22.78 5.33 -1.55
CA SER A 540 22.77 4.90 -0.15
C SER A 540 21.40 5.11 0.47
N PHE A 541 20.80 4.03 0.96
CA PHE A 541 19.54 4.04 1.70
C PHE A 541 19.81 3.97 3.21
N SER A 542 19.09 4.76 4.01
CA SER A 542 19.03 4.52 5.45
C SER A 542 18.17 3.29 5.71
N GLY A 543 16.90 3.31 5.32
CA GLY A 543 16.06 2.10 5.21
C GLY A 543 15.51 1.95 3.80
N LEU A 544 15.23 0.71 3.40
CA LEU A 544 14.59 0.39 2.13
C LEU A 544 13.38 -0.50 2.40
N ASN A 545 12.19 -0.04 2.02
CA ASN A 545 10.95 -0.79 2.22
C ASN A 545 10.34 -1.13 0.86
N ILE A 546 10.10 -2.42 0.62
CA ILE A 546 9.61 -2.98 -0.63
C ILE A 546 8.23 -3.58 -0.36
N PHE A 547 7.19 -3.01 -0.97
CA PHE A 547 5.80 -3.44 -0.71
C PHE A 547 5.23 -4.37 -1.78
N ARG A 548 5.90 -4.49 -2.93
CA ARG A 548 5.54 -5.26 -4.14
C ARG A 548 6.83 -5.72 -4.82
N ASN A 549 6.74 -6.29 -6.02
CA ASN A 549 7.91 -6.79 -6.73
C ASN A 549 8.79 -5.62 -7.22
N ILE A 550 10.05 -5.59 -6.80
CA ILE A 550 11.02 -4.56 -7.17
C ILE A 550 12.31 -5.20 -7.65
N ASP A 551 12.83 -4.69 -8.75
CA ASP A 551 14.11 -5.08 -9.31
C ASP A 551 15.15 -3.97 -9.03
N ALA A 552 16.43 -4.33 -9.03
CA ALA A 552 17.55 -3.39 -9.01
C ALA A 552 18.65 -3.80 -10.00
N GLN A 553 19.41 -2.83 -10.49
CA GLN A 553 20.45 -3.07 -11.52
C GLN A 553 21.86 -2.60 -11.12
N ASN A 554 21.99 -1.84 -10.04
CA ASN A 554 23.24 -1.19 -9.66
C ASN A 554 23.54 -1.34 -8.17
N ASP A 555 24.80 -1.14 -7.82
CA ASP A 555 25.28 -1.17 -6.46
C ASP A 555 24.60 -0.10 -5.60
N PHE A 556 24.24 -0.49 -4.37
CA PHE A 556 23.79 0.46 -3.35
C PHE A 556 24.13 -0.02 -1.95
N SER A 557 24.16 0.91 -0.99
CA SER A 557 24.36 0.61 0.42
C SER A 557 23.08 0.76 1.23
N ILE A 558 22.95 -0.01 2.32
CA ILE A 558 21.88 0.10 3.32
C ILE A 558 22.52 0.25 4.71
N THR A 559 22.01 1.18 5.53
CA THR A 559 22.53 1.42 6.90
C THR A 559 21.56 1.06 8.03
N SER A 560 20.33 0.67 7.73
CA SER A 560 19.29 0.25 8.68
C SER A 560 18.35 -0.78 8.03
N ASN A 561 17.14 -0.98 8.56
CA ASN A 561 16.26 -2.09 8.17
C ASN A 561 15.94 -2.14 6.67
N TRP A 562 15.98 -3.37 6.12
CA TRP A 562 15.53 -3.70 4.78
C TRP A 562 14.27 -4.57 4.88
N PHE A 563 13.13 -3.95 4.60
CA PHE A 563 11.83 -4.58 4.73
C PHE A 563 11.27 -4.97 3.37
N ILE A 564 10.83 -6.21 3.24
CA ILE A 564 10.09 -6.70 2.07
C ILE A 564 8.79 -7.33 2.59
N SER A 565 7.65 -6.85 2.10
CA SER A 565 6.33 -7.33 2.53
C SER A 565 6.08 -8.78 2.09
N SER A 566 5.07 -9.43 2.68
CA SER A 566 4.64 -10.78 2.28
C SER A 566 4.21 -10.89 0.82
N ASP A 567 3.74 -9.79 0.24
CA ASP A 567 3.27 -9.68 -1.14
C ASP A 567 4.36 -9.11 -2.07
N GLY A 568 5.58 -8.92 -1.57
CA GLY A 568 6.70 -8.33 -2.28
C GLY A 568 7.87 -9.29 -2.44
N SER A 569 8.66 -9.04 -3.47
CA SER A 569 9.95 -9.69 -3.69
C SER A 569 10.96 -8.66 -4.16
N PHE A 570 12.24 -8.89 -3.84
CA PHE A 570 13.33 -8.08 -4.37
C PHE A 570 14.24 -8.93 -5.27
N GLN A 571 14.60 -8.43 -6.44
CA GLN A 571 15.49 -9.10 -7.39
C GLN A 571 16.62 -8.14 -7.80
N MET A 572 17.87 -8.59 -7.75
CA MET A 572 19.01 -7.82 -8.26
C MET A 572 19.98 -8.75 -8.99
N PRO A 573 19.80 -9.02 -10.29
CA PRO A 573 20.60 -10.00 -11.03
C PRO A 573 22.04 -9.55 -11.30
N SER A 574 22.39 -8.29 -11.02
CA SER A 574 23.75 -7.77 -11.13
C SER A 574 23.98 -6.65 -10.12
N GLY A 575 25.19 -6.59 -9.57
CA GLY A 575 25.62 -5.53 -8.64
C GLY A 575 25.79 -6.05 -7.22
N ASN A 576 26.19 -5.16 -6.32
CA ASN A 576 26.50 -5.47 -4.94
C ASN A 576 25.69 -4.61 -3.97
N ILE A 577 24.96 -5.27 -3.05
CA ILE A 577 24.38 -4.60 -1.89
C ILE A 577 25.43 -4.55 -0.78
N THR A 578 25.70 -3.36 -0.25
CA THR A 578 26.61 -3.19 0.89
C THR A 578 25.82 -2.85 2.15
N PHE A 579 25.87 -3.70 3.18
CA PHE A 579 25.37 -3.33 4.52
C PHE A 579 26.44 -2.56 5.28
N ASP A 580 26.19 -1.27 5.48
CA ASP A 580 27.08 -0.34 6.17
C ASP A 580 26.52 0.11 7.54
N GLY A 581 25.49 -0.59 8.01
CA GLY A 581 24.88 -0.43 9.34
C GLY A 581 24.29 -1.75 9.83
N SER A 582 23.87 -1.80 11.09
CA SER A 582 23.18 -2.98 11.64
C SER A 582 21.77 -3.05 11.06
N THR A 583 21.53 -4.08 10.24
CA THR A 583 20.35 -4.19 9.37
C THR A 583 19.64 -5.50 9.62
N THR A 584 18.31 -5.47 9.71
CA THR A 584 17.49 -6.68 9.62
C THR A 584 16.87 -6.78 8.22
N LEU A 585 17.04 -7.92 7.55
CA LEU A 585 16.31 -8.28 6.32
C LEU A 585 15.03 -9.03 6.69
N SER A 586 13.90 -8.64 6.10
CA SER A 586 12.64 -9.39 6.17
C SER A 586 12.08 -9.61 4.76
N GLY A 587 11.35 -10.72 4.58
CA GLY A 587 10.80 -11.13 3.29
C GLY A 587 11.81 -11.84 2.39
N ILE A 588 11.58 -11.76 1.06
CA ILE A 588 12.30 -12.57 0.06
C ILE A 588 13.14 -11.67 -0.85
N ALA A 589 14.44 -11.90 -0.88
CA ALA A 589 15.38 -11.23 -1.78
C ALA A 589 16.25 -12.24 -2.53
N ASP A 590 16.38 -12.07 -3.84
CA ASP A 590 17.43 -12.70 -4.65
C ASP A 590 18.35 -11.61 -5.19
N ILE A 591 19.64 -11.76 -4.94
CA ILE A 591 20.65 -10.76 -5.29
C ILE A 591 21.85 -11.43 -5.93
N ASP A 592 22.59 -10.66 -6.72
CA ASP A 592 23.87 -11.07 -7.25
C ASP A 592 24.89 -11.10 -6.11
N SER A 593 25.41 -9.95 -5.71
CA SER A 593 26.47 -9.89 -4.71
C SER A 593 26.06 -9.14 -3.44
N LEU A 594 26.70 -9.51 -2.34
CA LEU A 594 26.48 -8.97 -1.01
C LEU A 594 27.81 -8.73 -0.29
N THR A 595 27.96 -7.57 0.33
CA THR A 595 29.04 -7.26 1.27
C THR A 595 28.47 -6.78 2.62
N ILE A 596 28.89 -7.42 3.72
CA ILE A 596 28.66 -6.94 5.09
C ILE A 596 29.97 -6.30 5.57
N ASN A 597 29.98 -4.98 5.78
CA ASN A 597 31.19 -4.27 6.19
C ASN A 597 31.66 -4.68 7.60
N ALA A 598 32.95 -4.50 7.86
CA ALA A 598 33.53 -4.76 9.18
C ALA A 598 32.77 -4.02 10.28
N THR A 599 32.58 -4.66 11.43
CA THR A 599 31.80 -4.16 12.60
C THR A 599 30.29 -3.98 12.38
N LYS A 600 29.75 -4.29 11.19
CA LYS A 600 28.30 -4.24 10.89
C LYS A 600 27.67 -5.60 11.06
N THR A 601 26.34 -5.62 11.22
CA THR A 601 25.57 -6.86 11.37
C THR A 601 24.45 -6.91 10.36
N LEU A 602 24.32 -8.02 9.63
CA LEU A 602 23.10 -8.36 8.91
C LEU A 602 22.36 -9.45 9.70
N ILE A 603 21.15 -9.15 10.13
CA ILE A 603 20.25 -10.09 10.82
C ILE A 603 19.19 -10.57 9.83
N MET A 604 18.96 -11.87 9.75
CA MET A 604 17.84 -12.45 9.01
C MET A 604 16.59 -12.50 9.89
N GLY A 605 15.49 -11.91 9.44
CA GLY A 605 14.20 -11.94 10.13
C GLY A 605 13.48 -13.30 9.99
N SER A 606 12.48 -13.55 10.84
CA SER A 606 11.66 -14.76 10.75
C SER A 606 10.98 -14.90 9.39
N SER A 607 10.94 -16.11 8.87
CA SER A 607 10.42 -16.50 7.55
C SER A 607 11.06 -15.76 6.35
N SER A 608 12.24 -15.15 6.53
CA SER A 608 12.95 -14.50 5.43
C SER A 608 13.75 -15.50 4.58
N ARG A 609 13.94 -15.15 3.31
CA ARG A 609 14.84 -15.86 2.38
C ARG A 609 15.78 -14.88 1.68
N LEU A 610 17.08 -15.21 1.68
CA LEU A 610 18.10 -14.49 0.92
C LEU A 610 18.80 -15.46 -0.04
N GLY A 611 18.60 -15.27 -1.34
CA GLY A 611 19.35 -15.91 -2.40
C GLY A 611 20.51 -15.04 -2.87
N VAL A 612 21.71 -15.62 -2.96
CA VAL A 612 22.93 -14.92 -3.42
C VAL A 612 23.56 -15.70 -4.58
N ALA A 613 23.65 -15.07 -5.75
CA ALA A 613 24.12 -15.70 -6.99
C ALA A 613 25.59 -15.35 -7.34
N GLY A 614 26.15 -14.35 -6.67
CA GLY A 614 27.50 -13.83 -6.86
C GLY A 614 28.31 -13.96 -5.57
N SER A 615 29.09 -12.92 -5.28
CA SER A 615 30.01 -12.91 -4.14
C SER A 615 29.28 -12.61 -2.83
N PHE A 616 29.48 -13.44 -1.80
CA PHE A 616 28.98 -13.18 -0.45
C PHE A 616 30.14 -12.88 0.52
N ILE A 617 30.48 -11.61 0.68
CA ILE A 617 31.59 -11.15 1.54
C ILE A 617 31.06 -10.76 2.92
N SER A 618 31.43 -11.52 3.96
CA SER A 618 31.06 -11.21 5.35
C SER A 618 32.26 -10.73 6.17
N ASN A 619 32.62 -9.45 6.07
CA ASN A 619 33.65 -8.83 6.94
C ASN A 619 33.10 -8.48 8.34
N GLY A 620 31.77 -8.34 8.45
CA GLY A 620 31.05 -8.15 9.71
C GLY A 620 30.36 -9.44 10.18
N THR A 621 29.33 -9.27 11.02
CA THR A 621 28.54 -10.38 11.57
C THR A 621 27.35 -10.69 10.66
N PHE A 622 27.22 -11.94 10.27
CA PHE A 622 26.00 -12.47 9.63
C PHE A 622 25.22 -13.32 10.63
N ASP A 623 24.06 -12.82 11.08
CA ASP A 623 23.24 -13.41 12.13
C ASP A 623 21.94 -13.99 11.55
N VAL A 624 21.87 -15.31 11.51
CA VAL A 624 20.68 -16.09 11.14
C VAL A 624 19.96 -16.69 12.35
N ALA A 625 20.52 -16.48 13.55
CA ALA A 625 20.20 -17.21 14.77
C ALA A 625 19.11 -16.54 15.59
N THR A 626 19.06 -15.21 15.55
CA THR A 626 18.20 -14.41 16.44
C THR A 626 16.71 -14.57 16.12
N PHE A 627 16.32 -14.70 14.84
CA PHE A 627 14.92 -14.81 14.42
C PHE A 627 14.68 -15.99 13.46
N PRO A 628 14.70 -17.24 13.96
CA PRO A 628 14.36 -18.41 13.16
C PRO A 628 12.83 -18.53 12.94
N PRO A 629 12.36 -19.33 11.96
CA PRO A 629 13.15 -19.95 10.88
C PRO A 629 13.50 -18.93 9.78
N ASN A 630 14.63 -19.10 9.10
CA ASN A 630 15.00 -18.32 7.89
C ASN A 630 15.85 -19.19 6.94
N THR A 631 15.97 -18.79 5.68
CA THR A 631 16.64 -19.59 4.63
C THR A 631 17.68 -18.78 3.87
N ILE A 632 18.89 -19.31 3.78
CA ILE A 632 19.94 -18.79 2.91
C ILE A 632 20.11 -19.71 1.73
N GLU A 633 20.16 -19.14 0.53
CA GLU A 633 20.29 -19.87 -0.71
C GLU A 633 21.53 -19.42 -1.50
N TYR A 634 22.42 -20.35 -1.79
CA TYR A 634 23.54 -20.15 -2.71
C TYR A 634 23.11 -20.62 -4.10
N ASN A 635 22.81 -19.69 -5.00
CA ASN A 635 22.16 -19.95 -6.30
C ASN A 635 22.96 -19.43 -7.51
N ALA A 636 24.29 -19.33 -7.42
CA ALA A 636 25.12 -18.95 -8.56
C ALA A 636 25.05 -19.98 -9.69
N SER A 637 24.95 -19.58 -10.96
CA SER A 637 25.07 -20.54 -12.07
C SER A 637 26.49 -21.14 -12.22
N GLY A 638 27.50 -20.41 -11.73
CA GLY A 638 28.90 -20.85 -11.69
C GLY A 638 29.34 -21.33 -10.32
N ASN A 639 30.67 -21.51 -10.17
CA ASN A 639 31.27 -21.87 -8.90
C ASN A 639 31.04 -20.78 -7.86
N GLN A 640 30.81 -21.19 -6.61
CA GLN A 640 30.52 -20.30 -5.51
C GLN A 640 31.09 -20.86 -4.21
N THR A 641 31.43 -20.00 -3.27
CA THR A 641 31.93 -20.40 -1.96
C THR A 641 30.82 -20.25 -0.92
N ILE A 642 30.75 -21.20 0.02
CA ILE A 642 29.79 -21.19 1.13
C ILE A 642 30.50 -20.64 2.35
N ASN A 643 29.98 -19.55 2.91
CA ASN A 643 30.56 -18.92 4.09
C ASN A 643 30.51 -19.85 5.31
N ALA A 644 31.63 -19.88 6.05
CA ALA A 644 31.78 -20.62 7.29
C ALA A 644 31.02 -19.93 8.44
N THR A 645 29.76 -20.30 8.65
CA THR A 645 28.89 -19.73 9.66
C THR A 645 27.77 -20.72 10.03
N ALA A 646 26.96 -20.34 11.02
CA ALA A 646 25.71 -21.02 11.28
C ALA A 646 24.64 -20.57 10.26
N TYR A 647 23.78 -21.50 9.86
CA TYR A 647 22.56 -21.29 9.07
C TYR A 647 21.38 -21.79 9.88
N HIS A 648 20.19 -21.20 9.67
CA HIS A 648 18.96 -21.89 10.04
C HIS A 648 18.64 -22.94 8.97
N HIS A 649 18.12 -22.54 7.81
CA HIS A 649 18.05 -23.39 6.62
C HIS A 649 19.13 -22.99 5.60
N LEU A 650 19.75 -23.98 4.97
CA LEU A 650 20.73 -23.78 3.90
C LEU A 650 20.25 -24.50 2.64
N THR A 651 20.05 -23.76 1.57
CA THR A 651 19.68 -24.29 0.25
C THR A 651 20.80 -24.04 -0.76
N LEU A 652 21.15 -25.07 -1.53
CA LEU A 652 22.18 -25.02 -2.55
C LEU A 652 21.49 -25.32 -3.87
N SER A 653 21.52 -24.36 -4.79
CA SER A 653 20.72 -24.39 -6.01
C SER A 653 21.58 -24.15 -7.25
N THR A 654 20.98 -24.41 -8.41
CA THR A 654 21.54 -24.13 -9.74
C THR A 654 22.86 -24.87 -10.03
N GLY A 655 23.52 -24.61 -11.16
CA GLY A 655 24.76 -25.30 -11.55
C GLY A 655 26.02 -24.85 -10.80
N GLY A 656 27.18 -25.36 -11.23
CA GLY A 656 28.48 -25.05 -10.65
C GLY A 656 28.74 -25.71 -9.29
N THR A 657 29.99 -25.68 -8.85
CA THR A 657 30.39 -26.25 -7.56
C THR A 657 30.27 -25.22 -6.44
N LYS A 658 29.55 -25.57 -5.37
CA LYS A 658 29.44 -24.81 -4.13
C LYS A 658 30.42 -25.38 -3.12
N THR A 659 31.53 -24.69 -2.87
CA THR A 659 32.62 -25.20 -2.03
C THR A 659 32.55 -24.61 -0.63
N MET A 660 32.58 -25.47 0.40
CA MET A 660 32.70 -25.03 1.79
C MET A 660 34.10 -24.44 2.05
N GLU A 661 34.18 -23.26 2.69
CA GLU A 661 35.47 -22.64 3.08
C GLU A 661 35.80 -22.79 4.58
N GLY A 662 34.91 -23.44 5.33
CA GLY A 662 35.07 -23.71 6.75
C GLY A 662 33.94 -24.56 7.29
N ASN A 663 33.95 -24.81 8.60
CA ASN A 663 32.89 -25.56 9.25
C ASN A 663 31.55 -24.82 9.17
N VAL A 664 30.48 -25.57 8.95
CA VAL A 664 29.12 -25.05 8.82
C VAL A 664 28.20 -25.78 9.80
N THR A 665 27.30 -25.03 10.44
CA THR A 665 26.23 -25.60 11.27
C THR A 665 24.88 -25.22 10.68
N VAL A 666 24.01 -26.19 10.40
CA VAL A 666 22.65 -25.98 9.88
C VAL A 666 21.65 -26.46 10.93
N ARG A 667 20.96 -25.51 11.58
CA ARG A 667 20.02 -25.82 12.68
C ARG A 667 18.67 -26.38 12.21
N GLY A 668 18.30 -26.08 10.98
CA GLY A 668 17.19 -26.70 10.27
C GLY A 668 17.73 -27.65 9.20
N ASN A 669 17.07 -27.64 8.05
CA ASN A 669 17.40 -28.53 6.93
C ASN A 669 18.51 -27.97 6.04
N ILE A 670 19.37 -28.86 5.53
CA ILE A 670 20.23 -28.61 4.38
C ILE A 670 19.59 -29.25 3.14
N LYS A 671 19.45 -28.48 2.06
CA LYS A 671 18.89 -28.94 0.79
C LYS A 671 19.86 -28.69 -0.36
N ILE A 672 20.27 -29.76 -1.05
CA ILE A 672 21.00 -29.70 -2.32
C ILE A 672 20.00 -29.97 -3.43
N ASN A 673 19.63 -28.95 -4.19
CA ASN A 673 18.67 -29.09 -5.28
C ASN A 673 19.30 -29.80 -6.49
N SER A 674 18.44 -30.40 -7.32
CA SER A 674 18.84 -31.00 -8.59
C SER A 674 19.66 -30.02 -9.45
N GLY A 675 20.79 -30.50 -9.97
CA GLY A 675 21.74 -29.73 -10.78
C GLY A 675 22.83 -29.01 -9.99
N ALA A 676 22.72 -28.90 -8.66
CA ALA A 676 23.77 -28.34 -7.81
C ALA A 676 24.83 -29.38 -7.45
N SER A 677 26.09 -28.95 -7.40
CA SER A 677 27.21 -29.74 -6.88
C SER A 677 27.77 -29.05 -5.64
N VAL A 678 27.94 -29.76 -4.53
CA VAL A 678 28.45 -29.21 -3.27
C VAL A 678 29.72 -29.96 -2.87
N ASP A 679 30.82 -29.25 -2.63
CA ASP A 679 32.10 -29.83 -2.17
C ASP A 679 32.30 -29.52 -0.68
N GLY A 680 32.30 -30.57 0.14
CA GLY A 680 32.54 -30.47 1.57
C GLY A 680 34.01 -30.19 1.94
N ALA A 681 34.94 -30.33 0.99
CA ALA A 681 36.38 -30.17 1.16
C ALA A 681 36.91 -30.99 2.36
N THR A 682 37.43 -30.35 3.40
CA THR A 682 37.96 -31.01 4.60
C THR A 682 37.18 -30.62 5.86
N TYR A 683 36.00 -30.02 5.71
CA TYR A 683 35.30 -29.35 6.80
C TYR A 683 34.15 -30.18 7.38
N THR A 684 33.73 -29.82 8.58
CA THR A 684 32.57 -30.44 9.22
C THR A 684 31.31 -29.67 8.87
N THR A 685 30.29 -30.38 8.38
CA THR A 685 28.90 -29.91 8.27
C THR A 685 28.07 -30.53 9.37
N VAL A 686 27.67 -29.72 10.36
CA VAL A 686 26.76 -30.14 11.43
C VAL A 686 25.33 -29.89 11.01
N VAL A 687 24.45 -30.90 11.13
CA VAL A 687 23.04 -30.83 10.75
C VAL A 687 22.17 -31.22 11.94
N TYR A 688 21.19 -30.37 12.29
CA TYR A 688 20.27 -30.65 13.40
C TYR A 688 18.95 -31.27 12.94
N LYS A 689 18.49 -31.02 11.71
CA LYS A 689 17.30 -31.67 11.15
C LYS A 689 17.65 -32.54 9.95
N ASP A 690 17.15 -32.22 8.76
CA ASP A 690 17.20 -33.11 7.60
C ASP A 690 18.36 -32.79 6.65
N TRP A 691 18.93 -33.85 6.08
CA TRP A 691 19.80 -33.81 4.92
C TRP A 691 19.02 -34.23 3.68
N ILE A 692 18.84 -33.30 2.74
CA ILE A 692 18.05 -33.53 1.52
C ILE A 692 18.96 -33.33 0.31
N ASN A 693 19.35 -34.42 -0.34
CA ASN A 693 20.23 -34.37 -1.50
C ASN A 693 19.53 -34.82 -2.79
N GLU A 694 19.11 -33.86 -3.61
CA GLU A 694 18.58 -34.07 -4.95
C GLU A 694 19.65 -33.79 -6.04
N GLY A 695 20.86 -33.38 -5.65
CA GLY A 695 21.97 -33.00 -6.52
C GLY A 695 23.20 -33.90 -6.36
N THR A 696 24.39 -33.29 -6.40
CA THR A 696 25.68 -33.99 -6.22
C THR A 696 26.39 -33.46 -4.98
N PHE A 697 26.74 -34.35 -4.06
CA PHE A 697 27.65 -34.06 -2.96
C PHE A 697 29.03 -34.67 -3.25
N ILE A 698 30.07 -33.84 -3.21
CA ILE A 698 31.48 -34.22 -3.35
C ILE A 698 32.05 -34.26 -1.92
N PRO A 699 32.25 -35.45 -1.34
CA PRO A 699 32.58 -35.56 0.07
C PRO A 699 34.03 -35.17 0.39
N SER A 700 34.96 -35.30 -0.57
CA SER A 700 36.39 -35.03 -0.35
C SER A 700 36.89 -35.76 0.92
N THR A 701 37.37 -35.06 1.96
CA THR A 701 37.64 -35.65 3.28
C THR A 701 36.81 -34.98 4.39
N SER A 702 35.59 -34.57 4.05
CA SER A 702 34.67 -33.85 4.94
C SER A 702 33.95 -34.77 5.92
N ASN A 703 33.43 -34.18 7.00
CA ASN A 703 32.59 -34.87 7.96
C ASN A 703 31.18 -34.29 7.96
N VAL A 704 30.16 -35.13 7.78
CA VAL A 704 28.77 -34.74 7.98
C VAL A 704 28.27 -35.33 9.29
N SER A 705 27.98 -34.46 10.26
CA SER A 705 27.64 -34.81 11.63
C SER A 705 26.18 -34.44 11.93
N PHE A 706 25.36 -35.45 12.25
CA PHE A 706 23.99 -35.23 12.70
C PHE A 706 23.96 -35.10 14.22
N GLU A 707 23.63 -33.89 14.68
CA GLU A 707 23.68 -33.50 16.09
C GLU A 707 22.31 -33.03 16.57
N SER A 708 22.17 -32.80 17.88
CA SER A 708 20.90 -32.56 18.59
C SER A 708 19.99 -33.78 18.69
N ASN A 709 18.96 -33.71 19.54
CA ASN A 709 17.96 -34.77 19.68
C ASN A 709 16.78 -34.64 18.70
N ASN A 710 16.80 -33.66 17.81
CA ASN A 710 15.83 -33.64 16.72
C ASN A 710 16.04 -34.87 15.84
N ILE A 711 14.94 -35.41 15.34
CA ILE A 711 14.98 -36.45 14.33
C ILE A 711 15.57 -35.89 13.05
N SER A 712 16.47 -36.65 12.44
CA SER A 712 17.12 -36.29 11.17
C SER A 712 16.74 -37.29 10.09
N ASN A 713 16.25 -36.83 8.95
CA ASN A 713 16.08 -37.67 7.76
C ASN A 713 17.23 -37.45 6.78
N VAL A 714 17.75 -38.53 6.21
CA VAL A 714 18.74 -38.49 5.14
C VAL A 714 18.08 -38.99 3.86
N THR A 715 17.77 -38.05 2.98
CA THR A 715 17.05 -38.29 1.74
C THR A 715 17.95 -38.08 0.54
N GLY A 716 17.84 -38.97 -0.45
CA GLY A 716 18.65 -38.95 -1.66
C GLY A 716 19.97 -39.68 -1.48
N ALA A 717 20.28 -40.56 -2.43
CA ALA A 717 21.50 -41.36 -2.38
C ALA A 717 22.73 -40.44 -2.29
N THR A 718 23.48 -40.59 -1.21
CA THR A 718 24.61 -39.70 -0.92
C THR A 718 25.85 -40.52 -0.58
N THR A 719 27.00 -40.12 -1.14
CA THR A 719 28.31 -40.64 -0.74
C THR A 719 28.99 -39.64 0.20
N PHE A 720 29.24 -40.04 1.44
CA PHE A 720 29.96 -39.27 2.44
C PHE A 720 31.42 -39.75 2.55
N TYR A 721 32.28 -38.94 3.16
CA TYR A 721 33.60 -39.41 3.59
C TYR A 721 33.49 -39.91 5.02
N ASP A 722 33.17 -39.03 5.97
CA ASP A 722 32.71 -39.41 7.31
C ASP A 722 31.21 -39.14 7.45
N PHE A 723 30.45 -40.17 7.84
CA PHE A 723 29.04 -40.06 8.25
C PHE A 723 28.96 -40.25 9.76
N THR A 724 28.67 -39.17 10.48
CA THR A 724 28.70 -39.16 11.95
C THR A 724 27.29 -38.99 12.52
N ILE A 725 26.89 -39.89 13.42
CA ILE A 725 25.73 -39.73 14.30
C ILE A 725 26.23 -39.38 15.69
N ASN A 726 25.95 -38.16 16.14
CA ASN A 726 26.38 -37.62 17.42
C ASN A 726 25.22 -36.88 18.12
N LYS A 727 24.21 -37.65 18.46
CA LYS A 727 23.01 -37.16 19.16
C LYS A 727 23.35 -36.81 20.61
N SER A 728 22.48 -36.03 21.27
CA SER A 728 22.72 -35.63 22.67
C SER A 728 22.34 -36.72 23.67
N THR A 729 21.57 -37.72 23.26
CA THR A 729 21.21 -38.92 24.03
C THR A 729 21.30 -40.17 23.17
N SER A 730 21.42 -41.35 23.81
CA SER A 730 21.39 -42.66 23.14
C SER A 730 20.07 -42.95 22.41
N GLU A 731 19.02 -42.21 22.74
CA GLU A 731 17.67 -42.32 22.18
C GLU A 731 17.40 -41.31 21.04
N GLY A 732 18.40 -40.53 20.60
CA GLY A 732 18.24 -39.66 19.44
C GLY A 732 18.30 -40.46 18.14
N TYR A 733 17.35 -40.25 17.22
CA TYR A 733 17.23 -41.01 15.97
C TYR A 733 17.64 -40.21 14.73
N ALA A 734 18.23 -40.91 13.76
CA ALA A 734 18.31 -40.51 12.37
C ALA A 734 17.75 -41.64 11.48
N TYR A 735 17.06 -41.30 10.39
CA TYR A 735 16.45 -42.25 9.47
C TYR A 735 17.05 -42.10 8.07
N LEU A 736 17.41 -43.22 7.43
CA LEU A 736 17.72 -43.23 6.02
C LEU A 736 16.46 -43.41 5.19
N GLN A 737 16.23 -42.47 4.27
CA GLN A 737 15.17 -42.54 3.26
C GLN A 737 15.73 -42.93 1.88
N SER A 738 17.03 -43.22 1.79
CA SER A 738 17.73 -43.69 0.60
C SER A 738 19.02 -44.41 1.01
N ASP A 739 19.56 -45.26 0.14
CA ASP A 739 20.87 -45.88 0.37
C ASP A 739 21.99 -44.85 0.51
N VAL A 740 22.87 -45.06 1.49
CA VAL A 740 24.01 -44.20 1.78
C VAL A 740 25.31 -44.98 1.64
N THR A 741 26.33 -44.36 1.05
CA THR A 741 27.70 -44.88 1.04
C THR A 741 28.60 -43.93 1.82
N THR A 742 29.56 -44.44 2.59
CA THR A 742 30.52 -43.63 3.33
C THR A 742 31.89 -44.32 3.41
N SER A 743 32.96 -43.57 3.67
CA SER A 743 34.26 -44.17 3.98
C SER A 743 34.28 -44.68 5.41
N HIS A 744 33.92 -43.84 6.37
CA HIS A 744 33.80 -44.21 7.79
C HIS A 744 32.37 -43.95 8.28
N ILE A 745 31.83 -44.89 9.06
CA ILE A 745 30.60 -44.70 9.84
C ILE A 745 31.01 -44.42 11.29
N ASN A 746 30.71 -43.23 11.81
CA ASN A 746 31.05 -42.82 13.18
C ASN A 746 29.77 -42.72 14.02
N MET A 747 29.46 -43.76 14.79
CA MET A 747 28.30 -43.79 15.68
C MET A 747 28.70 -43.36 17.09
N THR A 748 28.86 -42.06 17.36
CA THR A 748 29.28 -41.58 18.69
C THR A 748 28.22 -41.84 19.76
N LEU A 749 26.99 -41.36 19.54
CA LEU A 749 25.84 -41.53 20.42
C LEU A 749 24.54 -41.38 19.62
N GLY A 750 23.54 -42.22 19.88
CA GLY A 750 22.25 -42.23 19.19
C GLY A 750 22.03 -43.47 18.32
N VAL A 751 20.93 -43.45 17.56
CA VAL A 751 20.48 -44.53 16.68
C VAL A 751 20.39 -44.06 15.24
N LEU A 752 20.90 -44.86 14.30
CA LEU A 752 20.60 -44.76 12.88
C LEU A 752 19.65 -45.90 12.50
N ASP A 753 18.47 -45.57 11.99
CA ASP A 753 17.56 -46.55 11.43
C ASP A 753 17.58 -46.46 9.90
N THR A 754 17.89 -47.58 9.25
CA THR A 754 17.98 -47.68 7.80
C THR A 754 16.70 -48.22 7.16
N ASP A 755 15.78 -48.78 7.95
CA ASP A 755 14.56 -49.43 7.49
C ASP A 755 14.80 -50.41 6.32
N THR A 756 14.30 -50.07 5.12
CA THR A 756 14.46 -50.85 3.89
C THR A 756 15.72 -50.48 3.10
N ASN A 757 16.38 -49.38 3.46
CA ASN A 757 17.63 -48.90 2.86
C ASN A 757 18.85 -49.53 3.54
N SER A 758 20.04 -49.16 3.09
CA SER A 758 21.32 -49.60 3.63
C SER A 758 22.31 -48.46 3.82
N ILE A 759 23.18 -48.61 4.82
CA ILE A 759 24.41 -47.82 4.95
C ILE A 759 25.61 -48.69 4.59
N THR A 760 26.38 -48.26 3.59
CA THR A 760 27.57 -48.97 3.11
C THR A 760 28.84 -48.24 3.54
N THR A 761 29.75 -48.93 4.22
CA THR A 761 31.10 -48.44 4.56
C THR A 761 32.15 -49.07 3.64
N THR A 762 33.16 -48.29 3.27
CA THR A 762 34.31 -48.76 2.48
C THR A 762 35.60 -48.89 3.29
N ILE A 763 35.60 -48.47 4.56
CA ILE A 763 36.74 -48.62 5.48
C ILE A 763 36.28 -49.29 6.77
N ASP A 764 35.52 -48.59 7.61
CA ASP A 764 35.12 -49.11 8.92
C ASP A 764 33.82 -48.49 9.49
N ARG A 765 33.42 -49.05 10.63
CA ARG A 765 32.34 -48.55 11.50
C ARG A 765 32.88 -48.46 12.94
N THR A 766 32.77 -47.29 13.56
CA THR A 766 33.30 -46.99 14.90
C THR A 766 32.23 -46.38 15.83
N GLY A 767 32.54 -46.26 17.12
CA GLY A 767 31.69 -45.61 18.13
C GLY A 767 30.61 -46.51 18.77
N GLY A 768 29.95 -46.02 19.82
CA GLY A 768 29.01 -46.80 20.65
C GLY A 768 27.52 -46.75 20.27
N GLY A 769 27.11 -45.92 19.31
CA GLY A 769 25.72 -45.82 18.85
C GLY A 769 25.26 -47.02 18.02
N TYR A 770 23.94 -47.15 17.86
CA TYR A 770 23.30 -48.33 17.27
C TYR A 770 22.83 -48.09 15.83
N ILE A 771 22.95 -49.08 14.97
CA ILE A 771 22.41 -49.05 13.61
C ILE A 771 21.37 -50.16 13.44
N TYR A 772 20.10 -49.78 13.32
CA TYR A 772 19.01 -50.70 13.00
C TYR A 772 18.79 -50.76 11.49
N GLY A 773 18.52 -51.97 11.00
CA GLY A 773 18.47 -52.32 9.58
C GLY A 773 19.84 -52.72 9.01
N THR A 774 20.14 -52.36 7.76
CA THR A 774 21.22 -52.96 6.96
C THR A 774 22.51 -52.14 7.01
N VAL A 775 23.59 -52.75 7.53
CA VAL A 775 24.97 -52.27 7.41
C VAL A 775 25.73 -53.15 6.43
N THR A 776 26.39 -52.53 5.44
CA THR A 776 27.21 -53.23 4.44
C THR A 776 28.66 -52.78 4.54
N HIS A 777 29.58 -53.71 4.71
CA HIS A 777 31.00 -53.48 4.50
C HIS A 777 31.34 -53.83 3.04
N SER A 778 31.88 -52.87 2.28
CA SER A 778 32.21 -53.02 0.85
C SER A 778 33.71 -52.76 0.62
N HIS A 779 34.53 -53.67 1.11
CA HIS A 779 35.98 -53.69 0.96
C HIS A 779 36.50 -55.13 1.08
N SER A 780 37.81 -55.33 0.96
CA SER A 780 38.42 -56.65 1.20
C SER A 780 38.45 -56.99 2.69
N PHE A 781 38.16 -58.24 3.04
CA PHE A 781 38.18 -58.73 4.43
C PHE A 781 39.53 -59.39 4.74
N SER A 782 40.08 -59.04 5.91
CA SER A 782 41.35 -59.56 6.41
C SER A 782 41.14 -60.77 7.33
N ASP A 783 42.12 -61.68 7.32
CA ASP A 783 42.17 -62.83 8.22
C ASP A 783 42.19 -62.40 9.70
N ALA A 784 41.44 -63.10 10.54
CA ALA A 784 41.35 -62.90 11.99
C ALA A 784 41.06 -61.44 12.42
N THR A 785 40.38 -60.67 11.57
CA THR A 785 39.98 -59.28 11.85
C THR A 785 38.48 -59.19 12.05
N ALA A 786 38.05 -58.62 13.18
CA ALA A 786 36.64 -58.40 13.47
C ALA A 786 36.11 -57.17 12.74
N TYR A 787 34.97 -57.31 12.07
CA TYR A 787 34.23 -56.22 11.43
C TYR A 787 32.89 -56.02 12.13
N TYR A 788 32.58 -54.78 12.54
CA TYR A 788 31.43 -54.43 13.37
C TYR A 788 30.27 -53.85 12.54
N PHE A 789 29.03 -54.22 12.88
CA PHE A 789 27.84 -53.82 12.11
C PHE A 789 26.91 -52.94 12.96
N GLU A 790 25.84 -53.51 13.52
CA GLU A 790 24.82 -52.75 14.28
C GLU A 790 25.41 -51.98 15.47
N SER A 791 26.39 -52.55 16.17
CA SER A 791 27.04 -51.98 17.36
C SER A 791 28.49 -52.48 17.46
N PRO A 792 29.28 -52.01 18.44
CA PRO A 792 30.59 -52.61 18.75
C PRO A 792 30.51 -54.07 19.21
N TYR A 793 29.31 -54.63 19.39
CA TYR A 793 29.08 -55.97 19.92
C TYR A 793 28.39 -56.91 18.92
N THR A 794 28.18 -56.46 17.69
CA THR A 794 27.73 -57.30 16.57
C THR A 794 28.86 -57.37 15.55
N SER A 795 29.47 -58.55 15.38
CA SER A 795 30.66 -58.70 14.53
C SER A 795 30.74 -60.02 13.78
N VAL A 796 31.52 -60.01 12.69
CA VAL A 796 31.97 -61.21 11.97
C VAL A 796 33.48 -61.16 11.83
N THR A 797 34.15 -62.25 12.20
CA THR A 797 35.60 -62.44 12.04
C THR A 797 35.84 -63.64 11.14
N PHE A 798 36.37 -63.42 9.93
CA PHE A 798 36.64 -64.50 8.99
C PHE A 798 38.00 -65.15 9.24
N ASN A 799 38.04 -66.48 9.14
CA ASN A 799 39.28 -67.24 9.10
C ASN A 799 39.59 -67.65 7.65
N THR A 800 40.78 -67.26 7.19
CA THR A 800 41.30 -67.43 5.82
C THR A 800 40.38 -66.93 4.69
N PRO A 801 39.85 -65.69 4.75
CA PRO A 801 38.98 -65.16 3.71
C PRO A 801 39.72 -65.00 2.37
N SER A 802 39.04 -65.32 1.27
CA SER A 802 39.54 -65.11 -0.10
C SER A 802 38.41 -64.65 -1.02
N GLY A 803 38.62 -63.54 -1.73
CA GLY A 803 37.66 -63.01 -2.70
C GLY A 803 36.36 -62.45 -2.12
N ILE A 804 36.29 -62.24 -0.81
CA ILE A 804 35.17 -61.57 -0.14
C ILE A 804 35.35 -60.06 -0.31
N THR A 805 34.40 -59.42 -1.00
CA THR A 805 34.44 -57.97 -1.27
C THR A 805 33.25 -57.22 -0.67
N SER A 806 32.24 -57.94 -0.17
CA SER A 806 31.06 -57.32 0.43
C SER A 806 30.35 -58.29 1.39
N VAL A 807 30.07 -57.80 2.59
CA VAL A 807 29.27 -58.50 3.62
C VAL A 807 28.25 -57.51 4.17
N SER A 808 27.00 -57.95 4.28
CA SER A 808 25.90 -57.16 4.85
C SER A 808 25.29 -57.90 6.03
N ILE A 809 24.98 -57.14 7.09
CA ILE A 809 24.16 -57.62 8.20
C ILE A 809 22.98 -56.68 8.37
N LYS A 810 21.77 -57.24 8.30
CA LYS A 810 20.53 -56.55 8.64
C LYS A 810 20.12 -56.92 10.06
N CYS A 811 20.01 -55.92 10.95
CA CYS A 811 19.47 -56.07 12.30
C CYS A 811 18.04 -55.52 12.35
N THR A 812 17.05 -56.37 12.58
CA THR A 812 15.65 -55.96 12.73
C THR A 812 15.24 -56.12 14.19
N ILE A 813 14.76 -55.03 14.81
CA ILE A 813 14.23 -55.05 16.18
C ILE A 813 12.73 -55.29 16.13
N GLY A 814 12.24 -56.21 16.96
CA GLY A 814 10.84 -56.61 17.02
C GLY A 814 10.66 -58.13 16.96
N GLU A 815 9.41 -58.56 17.00
CA GLU A 815 9.05 -59.97 16.98
C GLU A 815 9.57 -60.70 15.72
N VAL A 816 10.10 -61.90 15.91
CA VAL A 816 10.32 -62.89 14.85
C VAL A 816 9.06 -63.76 14.72
N SER A 817 8.21 -63.43 13.75
CA SER A 817 6.84 -63.96 13.66
C SER A 817 6.74 -65.42 13.23
N ASP A 818 7.76 -65.95 12.57
CA ASP A 818 7.88 -67.35 12.12
C ASP A 818 8.73 -68.21 13.05
N PHE A 819 9.03 -67.73 14.27
CA PHE A 819 9.74 -68.50 15.28
C PHE A 819 8.84 -69.58 15.92
N ASP A 820 9.43 -70.68 16.39
CA ASP A 820 8.66 -71.78 17.02
C ASP A 820 7.84 -71.25 18.22
N PRO A 821 6.50 -71.40 18.22
CA PRO A 821 5.62 -70.89 19.26
C PRO A 821 5.80 -71.55 20.63
N ASN A 822 6.64 -72.59 20.77
CA ASN A 822 6.97 -73.22 22.05
C ASN A 822 8.34 -72.83 22.60
N ILE A 823 9.20 -72.21 21.78
CA ILE A 823 10.56 -71.82 22.18
C ILE A 823 10.67 -70.29 22.24
N GLU A 824 10.05 -69.55 21.30
CA GLU A 824 10.13 -68.09 21.13
C GLU A 824 11.56 -67.53 20.99
N SER A 825 11.70 -66.31 20.49
CA SER A 825 12.98 -65.62 20.35
C SER A 825 13.02 -64.35 21.20
N VAL A 826 14.22 -63.81 21.40
CA VAL A 826 14.35 -62.38 21.72
C VAL A 826 13.69 -61.55 20.60
N ASP A 827 13.30 -60.31 20.90
CA ASP A 827 12.67 -59.40 19.95
C ASP A 827 13.72 -58.75 19.02
N ARG A 828 14.54 -59.59 18.38
CA ARG A 828 15.59 -59.20 17.44
C ARG A 828 15.88 -60.32 16.43
N GLN A 829 16.11 -59.94 15.18
CA GLN A 829 16.58 -60.81 14.11
C GLN A 829 17.82 -60.22 13.42
N TYR A 830 18.75 -61.10 13.05
CA TYR A 830 19.85 -60.79 12.16
C TYR A 830 19.74 -61.53 10.84
N GLU A 831 20.13 -60.91 9.74
CA GLU A 831 20.27 -61.55 8.43
C GLU A 831 21.65 -61.23 7.86
N ILE A 832 22.44 -62.28 7.59
CA ILE A 832 23.79 -62.15 7.05
C ILE A 832 23.77 -62.51 5.56
N SER A 833 24.36 -61.64 4.74
CA SER A 833 24.61 -61.88 3.32
C SER A 833 26.10 -61.74 3.00
N VAL A 834 26.64 -62.69 2.24
CA VAL A 834 28.02 -62.67 1.71
C VAL A 834 27.92 -62.83 0.20
N ASN A 835 28.25 -61.76 -0.54
CA ASN A 835 27.97 -61.70 -1.99
C ASN A 835 28.88 -62.61 -2.83
N SER A 836 30.14 -62.77 -2.44
CA SER A 836 31.15 -63.56 -3.15
C SER A 836 32.29 -64.00 -2.23
N GLY A 837 33.12 -64.93 -2.72
CA GLY A 837 34.33 -65.38 -2.02
C GLY A 837 34.13 -66.67 -1.22
N THR A 838 35.21 -67.10 -0.57
CA THR A 838 35.27 -68.31 0.27
C THR A 838 36.03 -68.03 1.56
N TYR A 839 35.74 -68.79 2.60
CA TYR A 839 36.40 -68.77 3.92
C TYR A 839 36.32 -70.19 4.51
N THR A 840 37.20 -70.56 5.45
CA THR A 840 37.11 -71.86 6.12
C THR A 840 35.93 -71.90 7.09
N ASP A 841 35.83 -70.85 7.90
CA ASP A 841 34.84 -70.64 8.94
C ASP A 841 34.90 -69.16 9.39
N ALA A 842 33.94 -68.75 10.22
CA ALA A 842 33.93 -67.41 10.80
C ALA A 842 33.36 -67.42 12.22
N ASP A 843 33.87 -66.53 13.07
CA ASP A 843 33.31 -66.27 14.39
C ASP A 843 32.24 -65.19 14.25
N VAL A 844 31.02 -65.49 14.72
CA VAL A 844 29.86 -64.59 14.62
C VAL A 844 29.40 -64.21 16.02
N GLN A 845 29.32 -62.90 16.28
CA GLN A 845 28.85 -62.35 17.54
C GLN A 845 27.61 -61.49 17.29
N PHE A 846 26.55 -61.72 18.08
CA PHE A 846 25.32 -60.92 18.03
C PHE A 846 25.04 -60.25 19.37
N HIS A 847 24.77 -58.95 19.30
CA HIS A 847 24.29 -58.13 20.41
C HIS A 847 22.79 -58.35 20.66
N TYR A 848 22.34 -58.09 21.87
CA TYR A 848 20.94 -57.93 22.26
C TYR A 848 20.85 -56.78 23.27
N LEU A 849 19.64 -56.35 23.62
CA LEU A 849 19.42 -55.47 24.77
C LEU A 849 18.56 -56.19 25.81
N ASP A 850 18.71 -55.87 27.10
CA ASP A 850 17.80 -56.34 28.16
C ASP A 850 16.32 -56.11 27.81
N ALA A 851 16.07 -54.94 27.22
CA ALA A 851 14.78 -54.53 26.68
C ALA A 851 14.40 -55.28 25.38
N GLU A 852 14.97 -56.44 25.07
CA GLU A 852 14.59 -57.30 23.94
C GLU A 852 14.53 -58.78 24.34
N LEU A 853 14.91 -59.13 25.58
CA LEU A 853 15.02 -60.51 26.04
C LEU A 853 13.72 -61.31 25.99
N ASN A 854 12.56 -60.69 25.79
CA ASN A 854 11.26 -61.37 25.80
C ASN A 854 11.10 -62.26 27.06
N ALA A 855 11.56 -61.85 28.25
CA ALA A 855 11.56 -62.66 29.47
C ALA A 855 12.38 -63.98 29.42
N PHE A 856 13.39 -64.07 28.55
CA PHE A 856 14.45 -65.06 28.70
C PHE A 856 15.49 -64.61 29.72
N GLU A 857 16.03 -65.57 30.47
CA GLU A 857 17.21 -65.35 31.29
C GLU A 857 18.47 -65.41 30.41
N GLU A 858 19.25 -64.32 30.43
CA GLU A 858 20.50 -64.15 29.69
C GLU A 858 21.52 -65.30 29.77
N PRO A 859 21.74 -65.98 30.93
CA PRO A 859 22.69 -67.09 30.99
C PRO A 859 22.29 -68.29 30.12
N PHE A 860 21.10 -68.30 29.51
CA PHE A 860 20.63 -69.40 28.69
C PHE A 860 20.41 -69.05 27.21
N LEU A 861 20.80 -67.86 26.76
CA LEU A 861 20.69 -67.50 25.34
C LEU A 861 21.66 -68.29 24.46
N ALA A 862 21.14 -68.77 23.32
CA ALA A 862 21.87 -69.48 22.29
C ALA A 862 21.50 -68.97 20.88
N PHE A 863 22.38 -69.19 19.90
CA PHE A 863 22.10 -68.93 18.50
C PHE A 863 21.05 -69.89 17.97
N TYR A 864 20.14 -69.34 17.18
CA TYR A 864 19.22 -70.09 16.33
C TYR A 864 19.39 -69.62 14.89
N LYS A 865 19.44 -70.56 13.96
CA LYS A 865 19.50 -70.28 12.52
C LYS A 865 18.25 -70.80 11.84
N PHE A 866 17.66 -69.98 10.99
CA PHE A 866 16.56 -70.40 10.14
C PHE A 866 17.10 -71.26 8.99
N ASN A 867 16.73 -72.54 8.97
CA ASN A 867 17.08 -73.43 7.87
C ASN A 867 16.02 -73.34 6.78
N THR A 868 16.45 -73.40 5.51
CA THR A 868 15.56 -73.27 4.35
C THR A 868 14.54 -74.41 4.34
N GLY A 869 13.37 -74.22 4.95
CA GLY A 869 12.26 -75.16 4.83
C GLY A 869 11.10 -75.03 5.80
N THR A 870 11.28 -74.77 7.11
CA THR A 870 10.16 -74.55 8.08
C THR A 870 10.59 -74.33 9.55
N THR A 871 11.85 -74.57 9.94
CA THR A 871 12.24 -74.63 11.36
C THR A 871 13.45 -73.74 11.70
N TRP A 872 13.44 -73.23 12.94
CA TRP A 872 14.55 -72.54 13.57
C TRP A 872 15.34 -73.55 14.41
N ASP A 873 16.59 -73.81 14.02
CA ASP A 873 17.42 -74.81 14.69
C ASP A 873 18.45 -74.14 15.60
N SER A 874 18.59 -74.65 16.83
CA SER A 874 19.60 -74.18 17.76
C SER A 874 20.99 -74.58 17.30
N LEU A 875 21.87 -73.60 17.16
CA LEU A 875 23.29 -73.82 16.95
C LEU A 875 24.07 -73.90 18.27
N GLY A 876 23.49 -73.38 19.37
CA GLY A 876 24.18 -73.24 20.66
C GLY A 876 24.95 -71.92 20.75
N PHE A 877 26.00 -71.88 21.57
CA PHE A 877 26.90 -70.74 21.72
C PHE A 877 28.30 -71.28 22.08
N THR A 878 29.34 -70.50 21.78
CA THR A 878 30.70 -70.77 22.28
C THR A 878 31.02 -69.91 23.50
N SER A 879 30.66 -68.63 23.46
CA SER A 879 30.82 -67.70 24.59
C SER A 879 29.72 -66.65 24.62
N ARG A 880 29.63 -65.88 25.71
CA ARG A 880 28.66 -64.79 25.90
C ARG A 880 29.15 -63.82 26.97
N ASN A 881 28.62 -62.61 26.98
CA ASN A 881 28.85 -61.63 28.03
C ASN A 881 27.53 -60.96 28.45
N LEU A 882 27.17 -61.11 29.73
CA LEU A 882 25.92 -60.61 30.32
C LEU A 882 25.99 -59.13 30.74
N ALA A 883 27.15 -58.49 30.61
CA ALA A 883 27.32 -57.06 30.94
C ALA A 883 27.44 -56.19 29.68
N GLN A 884 27.68 -56.82 28.53
CA GLN A 884 27.77 -56.19 27.22
C GLN A 884 26.75 -56.78 26.24
N ASP A 885 25.84 -57.60 26.76
CA ASP A 885 24.67 -58.16 26.12
C ASP A 885 24.96 -58.80 24.76
N TRP A 886 25.93 -59.71 24.69
CA TRP A 886 26.25 -60.42 23.45
C TRP A 886 26.43 -61.93 23.62
N VAL A 887 26.13 -62.66 22.55
CA VAL A 887 26.36 -64.11 22.41
C VAL A 887 27.24 -64.35 21.18
N GLN A 888 28.22 -65.25 21.27
CA GLN A 888 29.14 -65.58 20.18
C GLN A 888 29.14 -67.08 19.85
N TYR A 889 29.29 -67.40 18.58
CA TYR A 889 29.54 -68.75 18.07
C TYR A 889 30.80 -68.76 17.19
N ASP A 890 31.78 -69.59 17.58
CA ASP A 890 33.09 -69.67 16.93
C ASP A 890 33.13 -70.75 15.85
N ASN A 891 33.95 -70.54 14.82
CA ASN A 891 34.20 -71.47 13.73
C ASN A 891 32.92 -71.91 12.97
N MET A 892 31.98 -70.97 12.72
CA MET A 892 30.76 -71.26 11.97
C MET A 892 31.07 -71.47 10.48
N THR A 893 30.67 -72.61 9.94
CA THR A 893 30.71 -72.87 8.49
C THR A 893 29.39 -72.41 7.84
N GLY A 894 29.46 -71.70 6.72
CA GLY A 894 28.26 -71.23 6.00
C GLY A 894 27.40 -70.21 6.76
N ILE A 895 27.95 -69.03 7.09
CA ILE A 895 27.27 -67.95 7.83
C ILE A 895 26.09 -67.24 7.11
N PRO A 896 25.89 -67.27 5.77
CA PRO A 896 24.72 -66.61 5.20
C PRO A 896 23.40 -67.20 5.72
N GLY A 897 22.42 -66.34 5.99
CA GLY A 897 21.08 -66.73 6.45
C GLY A 897 20.48 -65.82 7.54
N ARG A 898 19.30 -66.21 8.03
CA ARG A 898 18.59 -65.53 9.14
C ARG A 898 18.92 -66.18 10.48
N TYR A 899 19.08 -65.34 11.49
CA TYR A 899 19.48 -65.70 12.84
C TYR A 899 18.66 -64.94 13.88
N SER A 900 18.51 -65.54 15.05
CA SER A 900 18.00 -64.88 16.26
C SER A 900 18.61 -65.56 17.48
N LEU A 901 18.34 -65.01 18.67
CA LEU A 901 18.73 -65.60 19.95
C LEU A 901 17.48 -66.11 20.67
N SER A 902 17.62 -67.23 21.37
CA SER A 902 16.54 -67.78 22.19
C SER A 902 17.11 -68.50 23.41
N GLY A 903 16.33 -68.54 24.49
CA GLY A 903 16.64 -69.21 25.74
C GLY A 903 15.64 -70.31 26.09
N ILE A 904 15.78 -70.88 27.29
CA ILE A 904 14.85 -71.86 27.85
C ILE A 904 13.97 -71.21 28.92
N ARG A 905 12.68 -71.57 28.99
CA ARG A 905 11.76 -71.17 30.06
C ARG A 905 11.15 -72.38 30.76
N ARG A 906 10.73 -72.20 32.01
CA ARG A 906 9.91 -73.18 32.74
C ARG A 906 8.46 -73.08 32.25
N VAL A 907 7.75 -74.21 32.17
CA VAL A 907 6.38 -74.24 31.64
C VAL A 907 5.41 -74.82 32.65
N LEU A 908 4.33 -74.08 32.95
CA LEU A 908 3.20 -74.52 33.77
C LEU A 908 1.93 -74.57 32.92
N GLN A 909 1.03 -75.51 33.23
CA GLN A 909 -0.25 -75.69 32.54
C GLN A 909 -1.42 -75.59 33.51
N TRP A 910 -2.41 -74.77 33.18
CA TRP A 910 -3.66 -74.68 33.95
C TRP A 910 -4.47 -75.96 33.78
N ASN A 911 -4.74 -76.65 34.89
CA ASN A 911 -5.61 -77.82 34.96
C ASN A 911 -6.98 -77.52 35.59
N GLY A 912 -7.13 -76.36 36.25
CA GLY A 912 -8.39 -75.86 36.82
C GLY A 912 -9.16 -76.86 37.70
N SER A 913 -8.46 -77.77 38.38
CA SER A 913 -9.05 -78.93 39.02
C SER A 913 -9.82 -78.65 40.33
N VAL A 914 -9.52 -77.54 41.02
CA VAL A 914 -10.06 -77.24 42.36
C VAL A 914 -11.08 -76.11 42.36
N ASN A 915 -10.69 -74.92 41.89
CA ASN A 915 -11.52 -73.72 41.87
C ASN A 915 -11.03 -72.74 40.78
N THR A 916 -11.61 -71.56 40.67
CA THR A 916 -11.24 -70.57 39.65
C THR A 916 -10.01 -69.74 40.00
N ALA A 917 -9.52 -69.76 41.25
CA ALA A 917 -8.45 -68.86 41.69
C ALA A 917 -7.09 -69.21 41.06
N TRP A 918 -6.50 -68.24 40.34
CA TRP A 918 -5.16 -68.35 39.74
C TRP A 918 -4.09 -68.69 40.79
N GLU A 919 -4.24 -68.15 42.00
CA GLU A 919 -3.30 -68.24 43.11
C GLU A 919 -3.29 -69.59 43.82
N ASN A 920 -4.16 -70.52 43.43
CA ASN A 920 -4.16 -71.86 43.99
C ASN A 920 -3.22 -72.78 43.19
N ALA A 921 -2.06 -73.10 43.78
CA ALA A 921 -1.04 -73.98 43.20
C ALA A 921 -1.59 -75.34 42.69
N SER A 922 -2.68 -75.85 43.27
CA SER A 922 -3.30 -77.12 42.84
C SER A 922 -4.01 -77.02 41.48
N ASN A 923 -4.31 -75.81 41.00
CA ASN A 923 -4.88 -75.59 39.66
C ASN A 923 -3.81 -75.60 38.55
N TRP A 924 -2.53 -75.78 38.90
CA TRP A 924 -1.39 -75.76 37.97
C TRP A 924 -0.67 -77.11 37.93
N THR A 925 -0.20 -77.49 36.73
CA THR A 925 0.66 -78.65 36.49
C THR A 925 1.98 -78.19 35.91
N THR A 926 3.10 -78.51 36.54
CA THR A 926 4.43 -78.15 36.01
C THR A 926 4.83 -79.13 34.90
N LEU A 927 5.04 -78.62 33.68
CA LEU A 927 5.37 -79.41 32.49
C LEU A 927 6.88 -79.44 32.20
N SER A 928 7.61 -78.39 32.54
CA SER A 928 9.07 -78.32 32.40
C SER A 928 9.70 -77.38 33.41
N GLY A 929 10.95 -77.69 33.79
CA GLY A 929 11.75 -76.90 34.73
C GLY A 929 12.65 -77.79 35.58
N SER A 930 13.54 -77.18 36.36
CA SER A 930 14.40 -77.88 37.32
C SER A 930 13.63 -78.36 38.56
N ASP A 931 12.53 -77.71 38.91
CA ASP A 931 11.57 -78.11 39.93
C ASP A 931 10.21 -78.43 39.28
N MET A 932 9.80 -79.70 39.39
CA MET A 932 8.58 -80.24 38.79
C MET A 932 7.36 -80.22 39.74
N SER A 933 7.47 -79.60 40.92
CA SER A 933 6.34 -79.46 41.85
C SER A 933 5.27 -78.50 41.31
N ASN A 934 3.99 -78.83 41.55
CA ASN A 934 2.87 -77.94 41.21
C ASN A 934 2.93 -76.69 42.11
N ARG A 935 2.95 -75.51 41.49
CA ARG A 935 3.07 -74.21 42.16
C ARG A 935 2.25 -73.15 41.44
N VAL A 936 2.08 -71.99 42.07
CA VAL A 936 1.58 -70.79 41.39
C VAL A 936 2.68 -70.27 40.45
N PRO A 937 2.34 -69.89 39.20
CA PRO A 937 3.29 -69.29 38.27
C PRO A 937 3.99 -68.05 38.83
N ASN A 938 5.26 -67.88 38.47
CA ASN A 938 6.09 -66.74 38.84
C ASN A 938 6.69 -66.05 37.58
N PRO A 939 7.46 -64.96 37.72
CA PRO A 939 7.99 -64.18 36.58
C PRO A 939 8.83 -64.94 35.54
N ASP A 940 9.36 -66.13 35.85
CA ASP A 940 10.17 -66.93 34.91
C ASP A 940 9.37 -68.11 34.31
N ASP A 941 8.09 -68.24 34.69
CA ASP A 941 7.21 -69.31 34.26
C ASP A 941 6.38 -68.88 33.04
N ALA A 942 6.53 -69.61 31.94
CA ALA A 942 5.61 -69.56 30.82
C ALA A 942 4.38 -70.41 31.13
N VAL A 943 3.19 -69.86 31.00
CA VAL A 943 1.94 -70.55 31.36
C VAL A 943 1.13 -70.90 30.11
N LYS A 944 0.57 -72.11 30.11
CA LYS A 944 -0.31 -72.63 29.07
C LYS A 944 -1.71 -72.86 29.63
N ILE A 945 -2.74 -72.33 28.98
CA ILE A 945 -4.14 -72.50 29.37
C ILE A 945 -4.94 -72.95 28.15
N GLY A 946 -5.93 -73.81 28.31
CA GLY A 946 -6.71 -74.33 27.17
C GLY A 946 -6.01 -75.43 26.37
N THR A 947 -4.80 -75.85 26.75
CA THR A 947 -4.05 -76.98 26.16
C THR A 947 -4.42 -78.35 26.75
N VAL A 948 -5.39 -78.37 27.66
CA VAL A 948 -6.07 -79.55 28.20
C VAL A 948 -7.50 -79.14 28.55
N THR A 949 -8.40 -80.09 28.69
CA THR A 949 -9.75 -79.82 29.22
C THR A 949 -9.71 -79.59 30.73
N PHE A 950 -10.43 -78.58 31.22
CA PHE A 950 -10.57 -78.27 32.65
C PHE A 950 -12.00 -77.78 32.97
N THR A 951 -12.36 -77.76 34.26
CA THR A 951 -13.71 -77.37 34.73
C THR A 951 -13.79 -75.90 35.12
N ASN A 952 -12.84 -75.42 35.93
CA ASN A 952 -12.87 -74.06 36.47
C ASN A 952 -12.06 -73.10 35.59
N GLN A 953 -12.71 -72.04 35.09
CA GLN A 953 -12.04 -70.95 34.36
C GLN A 953 -11.13 -70.14 35.30
N PRO A 954 -9.99 -69.62 34.83
CA PRO A 954 -9.05 -68.89 35.66
C PRO A 954 -9.52 -67.47 36.00
N THR A 955 -9.35 -67.07 37.27
CA THR A 955 -9.61 -65.72 37.79
C THR A 955 -8.38 -65.23 38.56
N VAL A 956 -7.86 -64.06 38.19
CA VAL A 956 -6.74 -63.38 38.87
C VAL A 956 -7.32 -62.40 39.90
N ASN A 957 -7.09 -62.68 41.19
CA ASN A 957 -7.62 -61.91 42.32
C ASN A 957 -6.54 -61.17 43.14
N GLN A 958 -5.27 -61.40 42.83
CA GLN A 958 -4.10 -60.71 43.39
C GLN A 958 -3.10 -60.41 42.27
N PRO A 959 -2.22 -59.42 42.40
CA PRO A 959 -1.22 -59.12 41.38
C PRO A 959 -0.38 -60.34 41.01
N GLN A 960 -0.37 -60.71 39.73
CA GLN A 960 0.42 -61.82 39.19
C GLN A 960 1.44 -61.31 38.16
N VAL A 961 2.60 -61.97 38.12
CA VAL A 961 3.64 -61.72 37.12
C VAL A 961 4.12 -63.07 36.58
N ILE A 962 4.13 -63.21 35.26
CA ILE A 962 4.54 -64.42 34.53
C ILE A 962 5.48 -64.09 33.38
N ALA A 963 6.24 -65.07 32.90
CA ALA A 963 7.15 -64.86 31.78
C ALA A 963 6.39 -64.73 30.45
N ALA A 964 5.46 -65.65 30.17
CA ALA A 964 4.68 -65.67 28.93
C ALA A 964 3.33 -66.33 29.18
N LEU A 965 2.29 -65.94 28.44
CA LEU A 965 0.97 -66.57 28.46
C LEU A 965 0.65 -67.12 27.08
N LYS A 966 0.19 -68.37 27.06
CA LYS A 966 -0.19 -69.07 25.83
C LYS A 966 -1.54 -69.76 25.98
N PHE A 967 -2.45 -69.49 25.05
CA PHE A 967 -3.66 -70.27 24.89
C PHE A 967 -3.49 -71.39 23.86
N GLY A 968 -4.16 -72.52 24.12
CA GLY A 968 -4.23 -73.67 23.23
C GLY A 968 -5.66 -74.07 22.90
N SER A 969 -5.82 -75.08 22.04
CA SER A 969 -7.09 -75.34 21.36
C SER A 969 -8.05 -76.34 22.04
N ASP A 970 -7.66 -77.05 23.09
CA ASP A 970 -8.47 -78.12 23.70
C ASP A 970 -9.71 -77.58 24.44
N LYS A 971 -9.64 -76.37 25.00
CA LYS A 971 -10.75 -75.75 25.75
C LYS A 971 -10.73 -74.22 25.60
N GLY A 972 -11.89 -73.64 25.27
CA GLY A 972 -12.10 -72.18 25.30
C GLY A 972 -11.89 -71.63 26.70
N VAL A 973 -11.14 -70.53 26.80
CA VAL A 973 -10.70 -69.94 28.07
C VAL A 973 -11.41 -68.63 28.28
N ASP A 974 -11.96 -68.42 29.46
CA ASP A 974 -12.48 -67.12 29.92
C ASP A 974 -11.60 -66.68 31.09
N LEU A 975 -10.59 -65.84 30.82
CA LEU A 975 -9.67 -65.33 31.84
C LEU A 975 -10.22 -64.02 32.41
N THR A 976 -10.63 -64.03 33.69
CA THR A 976 -11.15 -62.84 34.37
C THR A 976 -10.08 -62.19 35.25
N LEU A 977 -9.87 -60.88 35.10
CA LEU A 977 -8.95 -60.10 35.93
C LEU A 977 -9.72 -59.23 36.93
N LEU A 978 -9.63 -59.57 38.22
CA LEU A 978 -10.08 -58.70 39.32
C LEU A 978 -8.93 -57.87 39.92
N ASP A 979 -7.68 -58.23 39.60
CA ASP A 979 -6.46 -57.51 39.93
C ASP A 979 -5.45 -57.64 38.76
N SER A 980 -4.27 -57.03 38.89
CA SER A 980 -3.29 -56.90 37.82
C SER A 980 -2.62 -58.22 37.39
N LEU A 981 -2.46 -58.41 36.08
CA LEU A 981 -1.64 -59.46 35.48
C LEU A 981 -0.55 -58.81 34.61
N THR A 982 0.71 -59.09 34.92
CA THR A 982 1.86 -58.71 34.09
C THR A 982 2.45 -59.93 33.39
N ILE A 983 2.63 -59.82 32.09
CA ILE A 983 3.31 -60.78 31.23
C ILE A 983 4.62 -60.12 30.80
N ASN A 984 5.75 -60.55 31.35
CA ASN A 984 7.07 -59.94 31.09
C ASN A 984 7.58 -60.16 29.66
N GLY A 985 7.09 -61.21 29.01
CA GLY A 985 7.36 -61.55 27.62
C GLY A 985 6.16 -61.24 26.74
N SER A 986 6.03 -61.99 25.65
CA SER A 986 4.96 -61.83 24.69
C SER A 986 3.74 -62.66 25.06
N PHE A 987 2.57 -62.19 24.62
CA PHE A 987 1.34 -62.96 24.58
C PHE A 987 1.12 -63.45 23.15
N LYS A 988 1.42 -64.74 22.93
CA LYS A 988 1.38 -65.41 21.62
C LYS A 988 0.55 -66.69 21.73
N PRO A 989 -0.78 -66.61 21.57
CA PRO A 989 -1.61 -67.79 21.49
C PRO A 989 -1.22 -68.64 20.27
N SER A 990 -1.41 -69.96 20.37
CA SER A 990 -1.19 -70.87 19.24
C SER A 990 -2.33 -71.86 19.15
N TRP A 991 -2.78 -72.15 17.94
CA TRP A 991 -3.91 -73.03 17.73
C TRP A 991 -3.53 -74.21 16.86
N ASP A 992 -3.87 -75.41 17.33
CA ASP A 992 -3.86 -76.63 16.52
C ASP A 992 -5.23 -76.85 15.84
N THR A 993 -6.29 -76.30 16.45
CA THR A 993 -7.66 -76.26 15.90
C THR A 993 -8.37 -74.95 16.28
N THR A 994 -9.36 -74.54 15.47
CA THR A 994 -10.19 -73.35 15.66
C THR A 994 -10.72 -73.19 17.09
N ARG A 995 -10.40 -72.07 17.76
CA ARG A 995 -10.86 -71.76 19.11
C ARG A 995 -10.85 -70.26 19.42
N THR A 996 -11.92 -69.79 20.06
CA THR A 996 -12.01 -68.46 20.69
C THR A 996 -11.71 -68.52 22.19
N HIS A 997 -10.99 -67.52 22.68
CA HIS A 997 -10.75 -67.27 24.10
C HIS A 997 -11.12 -65.83 24.45
N ASN A 998 -11.56 -65.58 25.67
CA ASN A 998 -11.86 -64.25 26.19
C ASN A 998 -10.89 -63.86 27.32
N ILE A 999 -10.47 -62.60 27.35
CA ILE A 999 -9.79 -61.97 28.48
C ILE A 999 -10.62 -60.75 28.92
N ASP A 1000 -11.25 -60.88 30.08
CA ASP A 1000 -12.01 -59.81 30.71
C ASP A 1000 -11.09 -59.02 31.65
N ILE A 1001 -10.63 -57.86 31.18
CA ILE A 1001 -9.79 -56.92 31.94
C ILE A 1001 -10.66 -56.10 32.89
N SER A 1002 -11.95 -55.93 32.58
CA SER A 1002 -12.92 -55.18 33.40
C SER A 1002 -12.35 -53.84 33.89
N SER A 1003 -12.06 -53.70 35.19
CA SER A 1003 -11.49 -52.51 35.83
C SER A 1003 -10.03 -52.69 36.27
N ALA A 1004 -9.40 -53.80 35.91
CA ALA A 1004 -8.04 -54.17 36.31
C ALA A 1004 -6.98 -53.74 35.27
N PHE A 1005 -5.73 -54.20 35.47
CA PHE A 1005 -4.59 -53.91 34.59
C PHE A 1005 -4.08 -55.20 33.95
N LEU A 1006 -3.97 -55.22 32.62
CA LEU A 1006 -3.20 -56.23 31.89
C LEU A 1006 -1.97 -55.55 31.28
N HIS A 1007 -0.79 -55.93 31.73
CA HIS A 1007 0.46 -55.40 31.20
C HIS A 1007 1.21 -56.50 30.45
N ILE A 1008 1.29 -56.37 29.12
CA ILE A 1008 2.10 -57.23 28.26
C ILE A 1008 3.33 -56.41 27.89
N VAL A 1009 4.48 -56.77 28.46
CA VAL A 1009 5.72 -55.98 28.30
C VAL A 1009 6.22 -56.03 26.85
N ARG A 1010 5.88 -57.08 26.09
CA ARG A 1010 6.29 -57.29 24.69
C ARG A 1010 5.10 -57.26 23.74
N THR A 1011 5.08 -58.17 22.77
CA THR A 1011 4.07 -58.26 21.74
C THR A 1011 2.78 -58.91 22.24
N CYS A 1012 1.65 -58.33 21.84
CA CYS A 1012 0.31 -58.87 22.05
C CYS A 1012 -0.28 -59.29 20.71
N ARG A 1013 -0.55 -60.58 20.52
CA ARG A 1013 -1.17 -61.11 19.31
C ARG A 1013 -2.55 -61.69 19.64
N LEU A 1014 -3.59 -61.16 18.99
CA LEU A 1014 -4.98 -61.56 19.24
C LEU A 1014 -5.49 -62.67 18.32
N SER A 1015 -4.76 -62.95 17.24
CA SER A 1015 -5.08 -64.05 16.32
C SER A 1015 -3.83 -64.44 15.53
N ASP A 1016 -3.77 -65.69 15.08
CA ASP A 1016 -2.76 -66.12 14.12
C ASP A 1016 -3.11 -65.77 12.66
N GLY A 1017 -4.27 -65.17 12.41
CA GLY A 1017 -4.80 -64.81 11.09
C GLY A 1017 -5.68 -65.89 10.47
N VAL A 1018 -5.87 -67.03 11.15
CA VAL A 1018 -6.78 -68.09 10.71
C VAL A 1018 -8.18 -67.85 11.30
N SER A 1019 -9.21 -67.97 10.46
CA SER A 1019 -10.61 -67.79 10.86
C SER A 1019 -10.99 -68.68 12.05
N GLY A 1020 -11.56 -68.05 13.08
CA GLY A 1020 -12.00 -68.62 14.34
C GLY A 1020 -10.89 -68.88 15.39
N ASN A 1021 -9.64 -68.52 15.10
CA ASN A 1021 -8.54 -68.48 16.09
C ASN A 1021 -8.46 -67.08 16.69
N ASN A 1022 -9.24 -66.81 17.72
CA ASN A 1022 -9.49 -65.44 18.16
C ASN A 1022 -9.32 -65.26 19.66
N ILE A 1023 -8.78 -64.10 20.03
CA ILE A 1023 -8.83 -63.54 21.38
C ILE A 1023 -9.81 -62.37 21.38
N GLU A 1024 -10.76 -62.42 22.29
CA GLU A 1024 -11.66 -61.32 22.61
C GLU A 1024 -11.13 -60.61 23.86
N LEU A 1025 -11.06 -59.28 23.82
CA LEU A 1025 -10.61 -58.44 24.93
C LEU A 1025 -11.72 -57.49 25.38
N ASP A 1026 -12.12 -57.59 26.65
CA ASP A 1026 -13.10 -56.70 27.26
C ASP A 1026 -12.44 -55.71 28.23
N ILE A 1027 -12.47 -54.42 27.90
CA ILE A 1027 -11.86 -53.32 28.66
C ILE A 1027 -12.95 -52.31 29.01
N THR A 1028 -13.38 -52.29 30.28
CA THR A 1028 -14.30 -51.27 30.81
C THR A 1028 -13.48 -50.12 31.40
N THR A 1029 -13.42 -49.89 32.70
CA THR A 1029 -12.54 -48.84 33.28
C THR A 1029 -11.07 -49.28 33.43
N GLY A 1030 -10.71 -50.47 32.94
CA GLY A 1030 -9.39 -51.06 33.05
C GLY A 1030 -8.37 -50.51 32.05
N HIS A 1031 -7.15 -51.04 32.11
CA HIS A 1031 -6.04 -50.57 31.30
C HIS A 1031 -5.23 -51.73 30.74
N LEU A 1032 -5.18 -51.83 29.41
CA LEU A 1032 -4.24 -52.68 28.68
C LEU A 1032 -2.97 -51.88 28.36
N ILE A 1033 -1.82 -52.38 28.79
CA ILE A 1033 -0.51 -51.80 28.48
C ILE A 1033 0.25 -52.81 27.64
N VAL A 1034 0.68 -52.40 26.44
CA VAL A 1034 1.48 -53.23 25.53
C VAL A 1034 2.79 -52.52 25.23
N GLY A 1035 3.90 -53.07 25.73
CA GLY A 1035 5.24 -52.51 25.53
C GLY A 1035 5.84 -52.79 24.14
N GLY A 1036 5.30 -53.77 23.40
CA GLY A 1036 5.67 -54.06 22.01
C GLY A 1036 4.53 -53.80 21.03
N THR A 1037 4.44 -54.62 19.99
CA THR A 1037 3.44 -54.51 18.93
C THR A 1037 2.09 -55.10 19.38
N LEU A 1038 0.97 -54.50 18.95
CA LEU A 1038 -0.36 -55.10 19.05
C LEU A 1038 -0.78 -55.59 17.67
N THR A 1039 -1.12 -56.88 17.55
CA THR A 1039 -1.57 -57.47 16.28
C THR A 1039 -3.00 -57.97 16.40
N GLN A 1040 -3.90 -57.39 15.59
CA GLN A 1040 -5.30 -57.79 15.47
C GLN A 1040 -5.57 -58.28 14.03
N SER A 1041 -6.14 -59.47 13.94
CA SER A 1041 -6.45 -60.14 12.66
C SER A 1041 -7.63 -61.12 12.82
N ALA A 1042 -8.08 -61.71 11.72
CA ALA A 1042 -9.25 -62.62 11.67
C ALA A 1042 -10.49 -61.99 12.35
N GLU A 1043 -11.25 -62.74 13.15
CA GLU A 1043 -12.44 -62.24 13.87
C GLU A 1043 -12.15 -61.91 15.34
N SER A 1044 -10.90 -61.58 15.69
CA SER A 1044 -10.56 -61.10 17.04
C SER A 1044 -11.23 -59.76 17.36
N GLU A 1045 -11.56 -59.53 18.63
CA GLU A 1045 -12.36 -58.37 19.07
C GLU A 1045 -11.70 -57.63 20.24
N ILE A 1046 -11.74 -56.30 20.19
CA ILE A 1046 -11.36 -55.42 21.30
C ILE A 1046 -12.55 -54.51 21.63
N ASN A 1047 -13.09 -54.66 22.82
CA ASN A 1047 -14.15 -53.84 23.39
C ASN A 1047 -13.57 -52.82 24.36
N LEU A 1048 -13.45 -51.56 23.92
CA LEU A 1048 -12.92 -50.46 24.71
C LEU A 1048 -14.06 -49.50 25.10
N THR A 1049 -14.60 -49.69 26.30
CA THR A 1049 -15.82 -49.03 26.78
C THR A 1049 -15.62 -48.35 28.13
N SER A 1050 -16.60 -47.58 28.60
CA SER A 1050 -16.67 -47.03 29.96
C SER A 1050 -15.43 -46.28 30.48
N GLY A 1051 -14.64 -45.65 29.61
CA GLY A 1051 -13.42 -44.91 30.01
C GLY A 1051 -12.13 -45.73 30.02
N GLY A 1052 -12.13 -46.96 29.47
CA GLY A 1052 -10.96 -47.82 29.40
C GLY A 1052 -9.80 -47.24 28.62
N LYS A 1053 -8.60 -47.75 28.89
CA LYS A 1053 -7.37 -47.29 28.25
C LYS A 1053 -6.59 -48.43 27.60
N ILE A 1054 -6.02 -48.15 26.43
CA ILE A 1054 -4.93 -48.93 25.83
C ILE A 1054 -3.72 -48.01 25.70
N SER A 1055 -2.56 -48.41 26.24
CA SER A 1055 -1.26 -47.75 25.99
C SER A 1055 -0.35 -48.69 25.22
N LEU A 1056 0.17 -48.23 24.08
CA LEU A 1056 0.92 -49.04 23.13
C LEU A 1056 2.25 -48.39 22.74
N ALA A 1057 3.36 -49.10 22.95
CA ALA A 1057 4.70 -48.62 22.64
C ALA A 1057 5.29 -49.12 21.29
N GLY A 1058 4.70 -50.16 20.67
CA GLY A 1058 5.01 -50.60 19.30
C GLY A 1058 3.92 -50.26 18.27
N ASP A 1059 3.96 -50.88 17.10
CA ASP A 1059 2.94 -50.64 16.07
C ASP A 1059 1.61 -51.30 16.40
N TYR A 1060 0.51 -50.72 15.92
CA TYR A 1060 -0.78 -51.40 15.90
C TYR A 1060 -1.03 -52.01 14.52
N ASN A 1061 -0.72 -53.29 14.39
CA ASN A 1061 -0.91 -54.08 13.18
C ASN A 1061 -2.35 -54.61 13.11
N TYR A 1062 -3.25 -53.78 12.59
CA TYR A 1062 -4.64 -54.16 12.30
C TYR A 1062 -4.78 -54.62 10.86
N THR A 1063 -5.34 -55.82 10.66
CA THR A 1063 -5.64 -56.36 9.32
C THR A 1063 -7.13 -56.62 9.15
N GLU A 1064 -7.75 -57.30 10.11
CA GLU A 1064 -9.17 -57.63 10.19
C GLU A 1064 -9.60 -57.73 11.68
N GLY A 1065 -10.90 -57.78 11.95
CA GLY A 1065 -11.46 -57.92 13.30
C GLY A 1065 -12.34 -56.74 13.71
N VAL A 1066 -12.83 -56.75 14.95
CA VAL A 1066 -13.73 -55.71 15.49
C VAL A 1066 -13.00 -54.88 16.55
N PHE A 1067 -12.95 -53.55 16.36
CA PHE A 1067 -12.44 -52.61 17.35
C PHE A 1067 -13.57 -51.64 17.76
N ASN A 1068 -14.13 -51.85 18.96
CA ASN A 1068 -15.25 -51.07 19.48
C ASN A 1068 -14.75 -50.03 20.49
N ALA A 1069 -14.45 -48.80 20.04
CA ALA A 1069 -14.09 -47.69 20.92
C ALA A 1069 -15.31 -46.80 21.22
N VAL A 1070 -16.13 -47.18 22.21
CA VAL A 1070 -17.38 -46.44 22.51
C VAL A 1070 -17.14 -45.23 23.43
N SER A 1071 -16.19 -45.33 24.37
CA SER A 1071 -15.87 -44.24 25.31
C SER A 1071 -14.49 -44.34 25.96
N GLY A 1072 -13.50 -44.90 25.26
CA GLY A 1072 -12.16 -45.13 25.80
C GLY A 1072 -11.05 -44.31 25.14
N THR A 1073 -9.83 -44.50 25.63
CA THR A 1073 -8.62 -43.81 25.14
C THR A 1073 -7.61 -44.82 24.59
N PHE A 1074 -7.17 -44.61 23.36
CA PHE A 1074 -6.01 -45.30 22.79
C PHE A 1074 -4.82 -44.34 22.79
N GLU A 1075 -3.71 -44.77 23.37
CA GLU A 1075 -2.49 -43.97 23.53
C GLU A 1075 -1.30 -44.66 22.87
N TYR A 1076 -0.68 -43.99 21.91
CA TYR A 1076 0.62 -44.37 21.36
C TYR A 1076 1.71 -43.66 22.17
N ASN A 1077 2.56 -44.42 22.86
CA ASN A 1077 3.56 -43.90 23.81
C ASN A 1077 4.98 -44.43 23.56
N GLY A 1078 5.24 -45.01 22.39
CA GLY A 1078 6.53 -45.57 22.03
C GLY A 1078 7.57 -44.51 21.66
N ASP A 1079 8.84 -44.79 21.97
CA ASP A 1079 9.96 -43.91 21.62
C ASP A 1079 10.43 -44.06 20.17
N LYS A 1080 9.98 -45.12 19.48
CA LYS A 1080 10.27 -45.38 18.06
C LYS A 1080 9.23 -44.75 17.14
N LEU A 1081 9.50 -44.80 15.83
CA LEU A 1081 8.47 -44.62 14.81
C LEU A 1081 7.32 -45.59 15.09
N GLN A 1082 6.09 -45.09 15.23
CA GLN A 1082 4.89 -45.90 15.39
C GLN A 1082 3.88 -45.59 14.30
N TYR A 1083 3.41 -46.63 13.63
CA TYR A 1083 2.29 -46.56 12.70
C TYR A 1083 0.97 -46.80 13.44
N THR A 1084 0.00 -45.94 13.16
CA THR A 1084 -1.34 -46.07 13.73
C THR A 1084 -2.20 -47.00 12.88
N ALA A 1085 -3.00 -47.87 13.50
CA ALA A 1085 -4.00 -48.64 12.79
C ALA A 1085 -5.14 -47.75 12.25
N SER A 1086 -5.67 -48.11 11.08
CA SER A 1086 -6.89 -47.52 10.51
C SER A 1086 -8.13 -48.15 11.15
N VAL A 1087 -8.43 -47.72 12.37
CA VAL A 1087 -9.64 -48.11 13.13
C VAL A 1087 -10.35 -46.86 13.64
N PRO A 1088 -11.67 -46.92 13.92
CA PRO A 1088 -12.37 -45.80 14.54
C PRO A 1088 -11.97 -45.68 16.02
N TYR A 1089 -11.32 -44.57 16.38
CA TYR A 1089 -10.98 -44.26 17.77
C TYR A 1089 -12.04 -43.37 18.41
N ASP A 1090 -12.24 -43.49 19.73
CA ASP A 1090 -12.96 -42.47 20.50
C ASP A 1090 -12.02 -41.33 20.91
N ASN A 1091 -11.14 -41.55 21.89
CA ASN A 1091 -10.06 -40.63 22.20
C ASN A 1091 -8.73 -41.21 21.73
N LEU A 1092 -7.93 -40.39 21.03
CA LEU A 1092 -6.61 -40.76 20.53
C LEU A 1092 -5.55 -39.85 21.14
N SER A 1093 -4.51 -40.44 21.71
CA SER A 1093 -3.41 -39.72 22.37
C SER A 1093 -2.06 -40.16 21.80
N PHE A 1094 -1.17 -39.19 21.58
CA PHE A 1094 0.23 -39.40 21.24
C PHE A 1094 1.09 -38.86 22.37
N ALA A 1095 1.53 -39.77 23.23
CA ALA A 1095 2.35 -39.47 24.40
C ALA A 1095 3.83 -39.77 24.10
N LYS A 1096 4.39 -39.12 23.07
CA LYS A 1096 5.75 -39.35 22.58
C LYS A 1096 6.67 -38.20 23.00
N VAL A 1097 7.77 -38.47 23.69
CA VAL A 1097 8.72 -37.40 24.06
C VAL A 1097 9.63 -37.04 22.87
N ASN A 1098 10.20 -38.07 22.21
CA ASN A 1098 11.13 -37.93 21.09
C ASN A 1098 10.77 -38.77 19.85
N GLY A 1099 9.67 -39.53 19.89
CA GLY A 1099 9.26 -40.45 18.82
C GLY A 1099 8.37 -39.81 17.74
N ILE A 1100 8.18 -40.52 16.63
CA ILE A 1100 7.22 -40.18 15.56
C ILE A 1100 5.99 -41.06 15.67
N ALA A 1101 4.80 -40.47 15.57
CA ALA A 1101 3.58 -41.19 15.21
C ALA A 1101 3.21 -40.90 13.76
N VAL A 1102 2.83 -41.93 12.99
CA VAL A 1102 2.43 -41.79 11.60
C VAL A 1102 1.00 -42.26 11.41
N ILE A 1103 0.17 -41.36 10.90
CA ILE A 1103 -1.14 -41.66 10.34
C ILE A 1103 -0.99 -41.73 8.83
N ASN A 1104 -0.97 -42.95 8.30
CA ASN A 1104 -0.74 -43.25 6.88
C ASN A 1104 -1.98 -43.80 6.14
N ALA A 1105 -3.12 -43.82 6.81
CA ALA A 1105 -4.42 -44.21 6.25
C ALA A 1105 -5.52 -43.36 6.88
N ALA A 1106 -6.65 -43.22 6.18
CA ALA A 1106 -7.83 -42.53 6.67
C ALA A 1106 -8.20 -43.00 8.10
N THR A 1107 -8.29 -42.05 9.03
CA THR A 1107 -8.51 -42.31 10.45
C THR A 1107 -9.55 -41.35 11.02
N THR A 1108 -10.48 -41.87 11.82
CA THR A 1108 -11.52 -41.09 12.48
C THR A 1108 -11.35 -41.16 14.00
N VAL A 1109 -11.45 -40.00 14.65
CA VAL A 1109 -11.43 -39.82 16.10
C VAL A 1109 -12.76 -39.15 16.51
N SER A 1110 -13.70 -39.88 17.11
CA SER A 1110 -15.01 -39.30 17.48
C SER A 1110 -14.93 -38.31 18.64
N GLY A 1111 -14.00 -38.53 19.57
CA GLY A 1111 -13.70 -37.69 20.72
C GLY A 1111 -12.46 -36.82 20.49
N ASN A 1112 -11.56 -36.77 21.48
CA ASN A 1112 -10.43 -35.82 21.48
C ASN A 1112 -9.14 -36.40 20.89
N LEU A 1113 -8.36 -35.53 20.24
CA LEU A 1113 -6.96 -35.79 19.88
C LEU A 1113 -6.03 -35.02 20.82
N ASN A 1114 -5.07 -35.72 21.43
CA ASN A 1114 -4.09 -35.11 22.34
C ASN A 1114 -2.64 -35.45 21.93
N THR A 1115 -1.78 -34.44 21.88
CA THR A 1115 -0.33 -34.59 21.64
C THR A 1115 0.53 -33.87 22.70
N SER A 1116 0.01 -33.65 23.91
CA SER A 1116 0.59 -32.72 24.90
C SER A 1116 2.00 -33.06 25.43
N VAL A 1117 2.58 -34.22 25.10
CA VAL A 1117 3.83 -34.73 25.69
C VAL A 1117 5.08 -34.47 24.81
N GLY A 1118 4.91 -33.90 23.60
CA GLY A 1118 6.00 -33.63 22.65
C GLY A 1118 5.98 -34.55 21.43
N GLY A 1119 7.13 -34.74 20.75
CA GLY A 1119 7.27 -35.64 19.59
C GLY A 1119 6.70 -35.06 18.28
N LEU A 1120 6.72 -35.88 17.20
CA LEU A 1120 6.20 -35.48 15.88
C LEU A 1120 5.02 -36.36 15.48
N LEU A 1121 3.86 -35.74 15.19
CA LEU A 1121 2.72 -36.40 14.56
C LEU A 1121 2.75 -36.13 13.05
N ARG A 1122 3.05 -37.17 12.26
CA ARG A 1122 3.06 -37.10 10.79
C ARG A 1122 1.73 -37.62 10.24
N ILE A 1123 1.01 -36.74 9.56
CA ILE A 1123 -0.25 -37.06 8.90
C ILE A 1123 0.02 -37.13 7.39
N ILE A 1124 -0.06 -38.34 6.82
CA ILE A 1124 0.17 -38.61 5.40
C ILE A 1124 -1.17 -38.74 4.65
N ASP A 1125 -2.24 -39.13 5.34
CA ASP A 1125 -3.60 -39.27 4.80
C ASP A 1125 -4.61 -38.49 5.68
N THR A 1126 -5.92 -38.68 5.48
CA THR A 1126 -6.99 -37.89 6.12
C THR A 1126 -7.17 -38.25 7.60
N LEU A 1127 -7.27 -37.23 8.46
CA LEU A 1127 -7.58 -37.36 9.88
C LEU A 1127 -8.81 -36.51 10.23
N ASP A 1128 -9.92 -37.16 10.54
CA ASP A 1128 -11.17 -36.52 10.94
C ASP A 1128 -11.36 -36.57 12.45
N ILE A 1129 -11.55 -35.40 13.09
CA ILE A 1129 -11.63 -35.27 14.55
C ILE A 1129 -12.95 -34.61 14.94
N GLY A 1130 -13.76 -35.30 15.75
CA GLY A 1130 -15.06 -34.80 16.22
C GLY A 1130 -14.99 -33.91 17.47
N GLY A 1131 -13.95 -34.06 18.31
CA GLY A 1131 -13.75 -33.34 19.55
C GLY A 1131 -12.65 -32.28 19.52
N SER A 1132 -12.03 -32.02 20.68
CA SER A 1132 -10.96 -31.02 20.82
C SER A 1132 -9.61 -31.56 20.35
N VAL A 1133 -8.79 -30.67 19.79
CA VAL A 1133 -7.39 -30.95 19.47
C VAL A 1133 -6.49 -30.18 20.44
N THR A 1134 -5.61 -30.89 21.13
CA THR A 1134 -4.64 -30.30 22.08
C THR A 1134 -3.22 -30.56 21.62
N PHE A 1135 -2.47 -29.49 21.33
CA PHE A 1135 -1.05 -29.55 20.94
C PHE A 1135 -0.13 -29.21 22.13
N GLY A 1136 0.95 -29.96 22.29
CA GLY A 1136 2.04 -29.62 23.22
C GLY A 1136 2.92 -28.49 22.68
N SER A 1137 3.68 -27.81 23.56
CA SER A 1137 4.57 -26.69 23.16
C SER A 1137 5.73 -27.08 22.23
N SER A 1138 5.94 -28.37 22.02
CA SER A 1138 7.04 -28.97 21.25
C SER A 1138 6.57 -29.97 20.17
N THR A 1139 5.26 -30.08 19.92
CA THR A 1139 4.68 -30.95 18.88
C THR A 1139 4.54 -30.26 17.54
#